data_AF-A4A0Z3-F1
#
_entry.id   AF-A4A0Z3-F1
#
_cell.length_a   1.000
_cell.length_b   1.000
_cell.length_c   1.000
_cell.angle_alpha   90.00
_cell.angle_beta   90.00
_cell.angle_gamma   90.00
#
_symmetry.space_group_name_H-M   'P 1'
#
loop_
_entity.id
_entity.type
_entity.pdbx_description
1 polymer ?
#
loop_
_entity_poly.entity_id
_entity_poly.type
_entity_poly.pdbx_seq_one_letter_code
_entity_poly.pdbx_strand_id
1 'polypeptide(L)'
;MLVILAALAPSILLADEPFIPRRQATIPGPALSPADAAAKMTVPPGFTVEVVAAEPDLINPVAMAFDDQGRIWVTESLEYPRHAPGPGRDRIKVLEDTDHDGRVDKTTIFADGLNIPSGIAVGFGGVWVANAPDLLFYEDTDGDLKADKKHVVVTGFGRADTHELPNSLTWGPDGALYGLNGVFNPSHITQHGKTFDFTCAMFRIDPRTEEFSLFCEGTSNPWGIAFDPEGSAFISACVIDHLWHLTETGYYHRQGGPYPPHTWKIGSIVQHKHQMAAYCGIEYFDSDAYPAEYRDRLYMGNIHGNCINVDEVTRDGSTYFGKPHPDFVTSNDVWHMPVDQKIGPDGCLYVLDWYDRFHCYQDAMAHPAQVDRLKGRLYRIRYEETPRAAPFNLAKETDTQLIERLSSGNRFYRDRAQRLLSERSEPATMAQLAKLAQDESAPRKTRLHAVWAIAGGKEPSEEFVSSLLSDQDPTFRAWGVRIAGNQGTVSPQLAAKIVAMTADNSPDVLLQIAIAAGKIEQAPSIPTLAAVLVSAGDDKLIPHIVWQNLYPRLETESGQFFALLEDPRFASDPQVAALLPRIIDRILAAPNVETDSIVKLVKLVAETPALRSALSNSLATLAARVQSGEISGDRLREMRSLLEPVIQPTLAAGEKNPAYFDAALLAVTWKNADAQLAIRSVYQDPAALAAKRSAALAALVAFGDEQIVPAVRAVLVDRQKASRLLQADSIAALGRLDQPQVAEMLLSTYPQLAPDLQPKVLELLTQRVAWSKQLLNAVAAENISKDALNINQVRKLQESPDRDMVAAAVQLWGQVRTQRNPERELVIADMRRLVHGRDGDPHAGAVAFQKLCGQCHKIYGKGQEVGPDITTNGRGSFEQLLSSVFDPSLVIGPDYQGRMVLTADGRTLTGLMVEDNEQRVVLKLQGGKLETIPREDVDAIRISKLSLMPEGVEKQLSEQELIDLFAYLSLTRPPGDPQAEYIPGAERIDVDRLHLPATLVNQLATADLSSNTTEIGKGARGAATDLVYLPAKNAYLRPSQWHEVGVGGGADLGVVSATAPIFYQAEWSSPIAINLITLSGVYPNQPQPQTAWKIEVRSGNQWRLLDHGVGGWYDNGRYVWGAPGSAETTIDGFRVSLYSPDEKTPIRSVHFRGEPGVSWFVGSAPADVRIVKEK
;
A
#
# COMPACT_ATOMS: atom_id res chain seq x y z
N MET A 1 59.64 17.99 -24.45
CA MET A 1 60.08 19.23 -23.78
C MET A 1 58.86 19.79 -23.06
N LEU A 2 58.97 19.91 -21.73
CA LEU A 2 57.92 20.13 -20.73
C LEU A 2 57.02 21.37 -20.96
N VAL A 3 55.75 21.31 -20.52
CA VAL A 3 55.06 22.20 -19.52
C VAL A 3 53.78 21.46 -19.03
N ILE A 4 53.83 20.76 -17.88
CA ILE A 4 53.25 21.05 -16.54
C ILE A 4 51.73 20.78 -16.38
N LEU A 5 51.44 19.73 -15.59
CA LEU A 5 50.20 19.46 -14.84
C LEU A 5 50.01 20.49 -13.72
N ALA A 6 48.79 21.03 -13.55
CA ALA A 6 48.29 21.52 -12.27
C ALA A 6 46.74 21.47 -12.21
N ALA A 7 46.23 20.59 -11.36
CA ALA A 7 44.99 20.64 -10.57
C ALA A 7 43.69 21.21 -11.22
N LEU A 8 42.81 20.30 -11.66
CA LEU A 8 41.35 20.48 -11.57
C LEU A 8 40.84 19.45 -10.55
N ALA A 9 40.62 19.90 -9.32
CA ALA A 9 39.83 19.17 -8.35
C ALA A 9 38.35 19.37 -8.71
N PRO A 10 37.55 18.31 -8.93
CA PRO A 10 36.12 18.42 -8.75
C PRO A 10 35.87 18.41 -7.24
N SER A 11 35.37 19.53 -6.73
CA SER A 11 34.78 19.59 -5.40
C SER A 11 33.57 18.66 -5.37
N ILE A 12 33.78 17.41 -4.96
CA ILE A 12 32.72 16.50 -4.57
C ILE A 12 32.25 17.01 -3.21
N LEU A 13 31.28 17.92 -3.23
CA LEU A 13 30.40 18.14 -2.09
C LEU A 13 29.58 16.85 -1.96
N LEU A 14 30.04 15.96 -1.08
CA LEU A 14 29.23 14.90 -0.50
C LEU A 14 28.12 15.61 0.29
N ALA A 15 26.95 15.76 -0.33
CA ALA A 15 25.75 16.07 0.40
C ALA A 15 25.42 14.83 1.24
N ASP A 16 25.51 14.96 2.56
CA ASP A 16 24.97 14.00 3.51
C ASP A 16 23.49 13.75 3.15
N GLU A 17 23.15 12.54 2.72
CA GLU A 17 21.74 12.15 2.58
C GLU A 17 21.11 12.04 3.99
N PRO A 18 20.01 12.75 4.28
CA PRO A 18 19.32 12.59 5.55
C PRO A 18 18.52 11.28 5.57
N PHE A 19 18.93 10.40 6.48
CA PHE A 19 18.16 9.34 7.13
C PHE A 19 16.66 9.69 7.29
N ILE A 20 15.75 8.79 6.86
CA ILE A 20 14.29 9.03 6.81
C ILE A 20 13.55 8.18 7.87
N PRO A 21 13.04 8.76 8.98
CA PRO A 21 12.24 8.05 9.97
C PRO A 21 10.82 7.75 9.44
N ARG A 22 10.27 6.55 9.67
CA ARG A 22 8.86 6.20 9.34
C ARG A 22 7.92 6.23 10.53
N ARG A 23 8.35 6.79 11.65
CA ARG A 23 7.56 7.00 12.87
C ARG A 23 8.07 8.26 13.55
N GLN A 24 7.20 8.98 14.25
CA GLN A 24 7.65 9.81 15.35
C GLN A 24 8.39 8.88 16.33
N ALA A 25 9.73 8.91 16.31
CA ALA A 25 10.56 8.02 17.12
C ALA A 25 10.32 8.22 18.63
N THR A 26 9.80 9.40 18.98
CA THR A 26 9.38 9.79 20.31
C THR A 26 8.07 10.55 20.20
N ILE A 27 7.24 10.46 21.24
CA ILE A 27 6.00 11.24 21.32
C ILE A 27 6.38 12.74 21.27
N PRO A 28 5.74 13.53 20.40
CA PRO A 28 5.98 14.96 20.31
C PRO A 28 5.81 15.68 21.65
N GLY A 29 6.59 16.74 21.81
CA GLY A 29 6.35 17.74 22.84
C GLY A 29 4.96 18.40 22.70
N PRO A 30 4.60 19.31 23.63
CA PRO A 30 3.33 20.01 23.56
C PRO A 30 3.18 20.80 22.25
N ALA A 31 1.95 20.93 21.78
CA ALA A 31 1.57 21.80 20.68
C ALA A 31 2.12 23.23 20.87
N LEU A 32 2.62 23.83 19.78
CA LEU A 32 3.02 25.24 19.77
C LEU A 32 1.79 26.13 19.72
N SER A 33 1.93 27.42 20.03
CA SER A 33 0.87 28.40 19.69
C SER A 33 0.80 28.59 18.17
N PRO A 34 -0.35 29.03 17.61
CA PRO A 34 -0.46 29.29 16.18
C PRO A 34 0.61 30.27 15.66
N ALA A 35 0.92 31.31 16.43
CA ALA A 35 1.95 32.29 16.09
C ALA A 35 3.36 31.69 16.12
N ASP A 36 3.67 30.88 17.14
CA ASP A 36 4.99 30.24 17.26
C ASP A 36 5.22 29.19 16.17
N ALA A 37 4.17 28.44 15.79
CA ALA A 37 4.26 27.47 14.69
C ALA A 37 4.50 28.18 13.36
N ALA A 38 3.73 29.24 13.05
CA ALA A 38 3.94 30.04 11.85
C ALA A 38 5.36 30.64 11.81
N ALA A 39 5.84 31.18 12.93
CA ALA A 39 7.18 31.77 13.04
C ALA A 39 8.32 30.74 12.89
N LYS A 40 8.05 29.45 13.16
CA LYS A 40 9.02 28.37 12.94
C LYS A 40 9.08 27.90 11.50
N MET A 41 8.09 28.20 10.67
CA MET A 41 8.08 27.72 9.29
C MET A 41 9.20 28.38 8.47
N THR A 42 9.91 27.57 7.70
CA THR A 42 10.83 28.03 6.65
C THR A 42 10.07 28.14 5.34
N VAL A 43 10.18 29.31 4.69
CA VAL A 43 9.63 29.60 3.37
C VAL A 43 10.70 30.26 2.48
N PRO A 44 10.55 30.23 1.14
CA PRO A 44 11.50 30.86 0.23
C PRO A 44 11.65 32.37 0.47
N PRO A 45 12.77 32.98 0.02
CA PRO A 45 12.96 34.43 0.12
C PRO A 45 11.79 35.22 -0.47
N GLY A 46 11.37 36.27 0.25
CA GLY A 46 10.23 37.10 -0.12
C GLY A 46 8.88 36.58 0.38
N PHE A 47 8.80 35.35 0.89
CA PHE A 47 7.56 34.81 1.45
C PHE A 47 7.46 34.99 2.97
N THR A 48 6.22 35.09 3.45
CA THR A 48 5.86 35.08 4.87
C THR A 48 4.64 34.18 5.10
N VAL A 49 4.50 33.67 6.32
CA VAL A 49 3.35 32.85 6.73
C VAL A 49 2.47 33.65 7.68
N GLU A 50 1.18 33.76 7.35
CA GLU A 50 0.18 34.47 8.15
C GLU A 50 -0.87 33.46 8.66
N VAL A 51 -1.20 33.52 9.95
CA VAL A 51 -2.30 32.74 10.53
C VAL A 51 -3.63 33.41 10.19
N VAL A 52 -4.50 32.69 9.50
CA VAL A 52 -5.84 33.15 9.08
C VAL A 52 -6.91 32.72 10.09
N ALA A 53 -6.87 31.44 10.49
CA ALA A 53 -7.75 30.88 11.51
C ALA A 53 -7.01 29.81 12.31
N ALA A 54 -7.39 29.62 13.57
CA ALA A 54 -6.81 28.62 14.46
C ALA A 54 -7.82 28.21 15.53
N GLU A 55 -7.43 27.30 16.43
CA GLU A 55 -8.23 26.97 17.60
C GLU A 55 -8.53 28.21 18.49
N PRO A 56 -9.74 28.34 19.09
CA PRO A 56 -10.85 27.38 19.11
C PRO A 56 -11.81 27.46 17.91
N ASP A 57 -11.66 28.44 17.02
CA ASP A 57 -12.61 28.69 15.92
C ASP A 57 -12.52 27.64 14.81
N LEU A 58 -11.30 27.11 14.58
CA LEU A 58 -11.01 26.02 13.66
C LEU A 58 -10.34 24.87 14.41
N ILE A 59 -10.92 23.67 14.34
CA ILE A 59 -10.36 22.46 14.97
C ILE A 59 -10.50 21.24 14.05
N ASN A 60 -9.46 20.43 14.00
CA ASN A 60 -9.35 19.19 13.25
C ASN A 60 -9.91 19.27 11.81
N PRO A 61 -9.49 20.26 11.02
CA PRO A 61 -10.04 20.46 9.68
C PRO A 61 -9.53 19.40 8.70
N VAL A 62 -10.36 19.02 7.73
CA VAL A 62 -10.03 17.97 6.74
C VAL A 62 -10.01 18.50 5.31
N ALA A 63 -11.01 19.28 4.92
CA ALA A 63 -11.12 19.83 3.56
C ALA A 63 -11.64 21.27 3.61
N MET A 64 -11.26 22.08 2.61
CA MET A 64 -11.75 23.45 2.46
C MET A 64 -12.20 23.82 1.05
N ALA A 65 -13.13 24.77 0.97
CA ALA A 65 -13.54 25.42 -0.25
C ALA A 65 -13.75 26.92 -0.01
N PHE A 66 -13.55 27.74 -1.05
CA PHE A 66 -13.97 29.14 -1.04
C PHE A 66 -15.30 29.31 -1.78
N ASP A 67 -16.16 30.19 -1.29
CA ASP A 67 -17.36 30.60 -2.01
C ASP A 67 -17.20 31.88 -2.85
N ASP A 68 -18.30 32.32 -3.45
CA ASP A 68 -18.35 33.46 -4.37
C ASP A 68 -18.15 34.82 -3.70
N GLN A 69 -18.06 34.85 -2.37
CA GLN A 69 -17.76 36.02 -1.56
C GLN A 69 -16.37 35.94 -0.90
N GLY A 70 -15.62 34.86 -1.15
CA GLY A 70 -14.32 34.63 -0.56
C GLY A 70 -14.37 34.08 0.88
N ARG A 71 -15.54 33.65 1.36
CA ARG A 71 -15.65 32.99 2.67
C ARG A 71 -15.11 31.57 2.58
N ILE A 72 -14.61 31.06 3.70
CA ILE A 72 -13.93 29.77 3.74
C ILE A 72 -14.86 28.74 4.38
N TRP A 73 -15.17 27.69 3.64
CA TRP A 73 -15.99 26.58 4.07
C TRP A 73 -15.08 25.42 4.42
N VAL A 74 -15.23 24.86 5.62
CA VAL A 74 -14.34 23.81 6.14
C VAL A 74 -15.15 22.66 6.72
N THR A 75 -14.63 21.45 6.57
CA THR A 75 -15.11 20.27 7.30
C THR A 75 -14.23 20.01 8.52
N GLU A 76 -14.84 19.73 9.68
CA GLU A 76 -14.13 19.34 10.91
C GLU A 76 -14.48 17.90 11.28
N SER A 77 -13.47 17.09 11.64
CA SER A 77 -13.63 15.64 11.86
C SER A 77 -13.20 15.18 13.27
N LEU A 78 -14.06 15.36 14.26
CA LEU A 78 -13.88 14.86 15.63
C LEU A 78 -14.14 13.35 15.77
N GLU A 79 -14.88 12.75 14.84
CA GLU A 79 -15.23 11.33 14.88
C GLU A 79 -14.13 10.43 14.33
N TYR A 80 -13.10 10.94 13.65
CA TYR A 80 -12.03 10.10 13.11
C TYR A 80 -11.27 9.33 14.20
N PRO A 81 -11.06 7.99 14.08
CA PRO A 81 -11.37 7.09 12.96
C PRO A 81 -12.62 6.18 13.18
N ARG A 82 -13.81 6.75 13.40
CA ARG A 82 -15.04 5.98 13.64
C ARG A 82 -15.51 5.22 12.38
N HIS A 83 -15.46 3.89 12.45
CA HIS A 83 -15.92 3.01 11.35
C HIS A 83 -17.45 3.01 11.15
N ALA A 84 -18.22 2.94 12.24
CA ALA A 84 -19.67 2.80 12.16
C ALA A 84 -20.32 4.02 11.47
N PRO A 85 -21.21 3.81 10.49
CA PRO A 85 -21.91 4.91 9.81
C PRO A 85 -22.94 5.57 10.73
N GLY A 86 -23.58 6.63 10.21
CA GLY A 86 -24.63 7.36 10.92
C GLY A 86 -24.12 8.63 11.60
N PRO A 87 -24.99 9.33 12.35
CA PRO A 87 -24.70 10.66 12.85
C PRO A 87 -23.54 10.66 13.85
N GLY A 88 -22.71 11.69 13.73
CA GLY A 88 -21.58 11.97 14.61
C GLY A 88 -21.57 13.43 15.07
N ARG A 89 -20.44 13.91 15.56
CA ARG A 89 -20.25 15.29 16.03
C ARG A 89 -19.55 16.19 15.02
N ASP A 90 -19.28 15.66 13.82
CA ASP A 90 -18.58 16.38 12.78
C ASP A 90 -19.50 17.38 12.11
N ARG A 91 -18.89 18.40 11.51
CA ARG A 91 -19.61 19.59 11.08
C ARG A 91 -18.93 20.30 9.92
N ILE A 92 -19.73 21.15 9.28
CA ILE A 92 -19.30 22.12 8.28
C ILE A 92 -19.37 23.50 8.92
N LYS A 93 -18.31 24.27 8.78
CA LYS A 93 -18.24 25.66 9.24
C LYS A 93 -17.98 26.60 8.08
N VAL A 94 -18.52 27.81 8.22
CA VAL A 94 -18.20 28.98 7.40
C VAL A 94 -17.36 29.94 8.24
N LEU A 95 -16.19 30.28 7.74
CA LEU A 95 -15.25 31.22 8.35
C LEU A 95 -15.28 32.54 7.57
N GLU A 96 -15.44 33.64 8.30
CA GLU A 96 -15.58 34.98 7.74
C GLU A 96 -14.57 35.93 8.42
N ASP A 97 -13.91 36.73 7.60
CA ASP A 97 -13.12 37.90 7.97
C ASP A 97 -13.99 39.13 7.61
N THR A 98 -14.69 39.68 8.61
CA THR A 98 -15.73 40.71 8.43
C THR A 98 -15.17 42.13 8.51
N ASP A 99 -13.97 42.32 9.05
CA ASP A 99 -13.27 43.60 9.06
C ASP A 99 -12.12 43.71 8.04
N HIS A 100 -11.81 42.61 7.35
CA HIS A 100 -10.84 42.47 6.27
C HIS A 100 -9.38 42.66 6.74
N ASP A 101 -9.08 42.32 7.99
CA ASP A 101 -7.73 42.38 8.55
C ASP A 101 -6.86 41.14 8.21
N GLY A 102 -7.47 40.13 7.58
CA GLY A 102 -6.83 38.89 7.18
C GLY A 102 -6.98 37.74 8.18
N ARG A 103 -7.73 37.94 9.27
CA ARG A 103 -8.05 36.94 10.28
C ARG A 103 -9.55 36.70 10.35
N VAL A 104 -9.92 35.46 10.62
CA VAL A 104 -11.33 35.11 10.85
C VAL A 104 -11.78 35.68 12.18
N ASP A 105 -12.85 36.47 12.16
CA ASP A 105 -13.50 37.03 13.35
C ASP A 105 -14.91 36.47 13.59
N LYS A 106 -15.48 35.78 12.60
CA LYS A 106 -16.81 35.17 12.68
C LYS A 106 -16.81 33.76 12.12
N THR A 107 -17.35 32.84 12.90
CA THR A 107 -17.50 31.43 12.55
C THR A 107 -18.97 31.01 12.69
N THR A 108 -19.52 30.39 11.65
CA THR A 108 -20.90 29.87 11.64
C THR A 108 -20.89 28.36 11.41
N ILE A 109 -21.61 27.59 12.22
CA ILE A 109 -21.85 26.17 11.93
C ILE A 109 -22.99 26.08 10.93
N PHE A 110 -22.68 25.62 9.72
CA PHE A 110 -23.66 25.49 8.63
C PHE A 110 -24.49 24.21 8.75
N ALA A 111 -23.82 23.09 9.01
CA ALA A 111 -24.44 21.80 9.23
C ALA A 111 -23.61 20.98 10.22
N ASP A 112 -24.26 20.15 11.03
CA ASP A 112 -23.64 19.21 11.95
C ASP A 112 -24.27 17.80 11.82
N GLY A 113 -23.91 16.89 12.73
CA GLY A 113 -24.40 15.51 12.67
C GLY A 113 -23.69 14.63 11.63
N LEU A 114 -22.53 15.08 11.12
CA LEU A 114 -21.74 14.36 10.12
C LEU A 114 -20.79 13.35 10.77
N ASN A 115 -20.13 12.53 9.94
CA ASN A 115 -19.19 11.50 10.37
C ASN A 115 -18.08 11.30 9.33
N ILE A 116 -16.94 11.91 9.62
CA ILE A 116 -15.73 12.02 8.81
C ILE A 116 -16.05 12.62 7.43
N PRO A 117 -16.56 13.87 7.37
CA PRO A 117 -16.74 14.58 6.11
C PRO A 117 -15.38 14.94 5.49
N SER A 118 -14.96 14.18 4.49
CA SER A 118 -13.61 14.20 3.90
C SER A 118 -13.47 14.97 2.58
N GLY A 119 -14.55 15.59 2.10
CA GLY A 119 -14.52 16.45 0.92
C GLY A 119 -15.65 17.46 0.94
N ILE A 120 -15.39 18.67 0.43
CA ILE A 120 -16.35 19.78 0.37
C ILE A 120 -16.19 20.59 -0.92
N ALA A 121 -17.30 20.98 -1.53
CA ALA A 121 -17.32 21.95 -2.63
C ALA A 121 -18.56 22.84 -2.54
N VAL A 122 -18.42 24.12 -2.86
CA VAL A 122 -19.53 25.10 -2.91
C VAL A 122 -19.86 25.42 -4.36
N GLY A 123 -21.16 25.42 -4.70
CA GLY A 123 -21.65 25.71 -6.05
C GLY A 123 -23.06 25.19 -6.28
N PHE A 124 -23.69 25.58 -7.39
CA PHE A 124 -25.07 25.19 -7.74
C PHE A 124 -26.10 25.50 -6.65
N GLY A 125 -25.91 26.61 -5.93
CA GLY A 125 -26.81 27.08 -4.88
C GLY A 125 -26.68 26.38 -3.53
N GLY A 126 -25.66 25.53 -3.33
CA GLY A 126 -25.47 24.81 -2.08
C GLY A 126 -24.06 24.29 -1.84
N VAL A 127 -23.97 23.27 -0.98
CA VAL A 127 -22.71 22.67 -0.51
C VAL A 127 -22.73 21.16 -0.69
N TRP A 128 -21.76 20.65 -1.44
CA TRP A 128 -21.53 19.24 -1.71
C TRP A 128 -20.54 18.67 -0.69
N VAL A 129 -20.83 17.50 -0.13
CA VAL A 129 -20.07 16.94 1.00
C VAL A 129 -19.89 15.44 0.84
N ALA A 130 -18.65 14.98 0.83
CA ALA A 130 -18.32 13.56 0.87
C ALA A 130 -18.36 13.06 2.31
N ASN A 131 -19.41 12.32 2.67
CA ASN A 131 -19.68 11.80 4.01
C ASN A 131 -20.16 10.34 3.88
N ALA A 132 -19.21 9.44 3.63
CA ALA A 132 -19.50 8.03 3.34
C ALA A 132 -20.53 7.42 4.34
N PRO A 133 -21.45 6.56 3.91
CA PRO A 133 -21.57 6.00 2.57
C PRO A 133 -22.20 6.95 1.53
N ASP A 134 -22.51 8.19 1.93
CA ASP A 134 -23.27 9.14 1.12
C ASP A 134 -22.39 10.28 0.59
N LEU A 135 -22.69 10.73 -0.63
CA LEU A 135 -22.41 12.08 -1.06
C LEU A 135 -23.66 12.93 -0.85
N LEU A 136 -23.52 14.00 -0.07
CA LEU A 136 -24.62 14.84 0.36
C LEU A 136 -24.60 16.19 -0.35
N PHE A 137 -25.78 16.75 -0.59
CA PHE A 137 -25.95 18.15 -0.96
C PHE A 137 -26.82 18.86 0.08
N TYR A 138 -26.38 20.05 0.50
CA TYR A 138 -27.06 20.91 1.45
C TYR A 138 -27.39 22.25 0.82
N GLU A 139 -28.59 22.77 1.10
CA GLU A 139 -29.04 24.09 0.63
C GLU A 139 -29.27 25.02 1.82
N ASP A 140 -28.92 26.30 1.63
CA ASP A 140 -29.37 27.44 2.43
C ASP A 140 -30.33 28.26 1.58
N THR A 141 -31.59 28.31 2.01
CA THR A 141 -32.70 28.88 1.23
C THR A 141 -33.12 30.26 1.70
N ASP A 142 -32.64 30.72 2.86
CA ASP A 142 -32.96 32.04 3.42
C ASP A 142 -31.74 32.97 3.61
N GLY A 143 -30.53 32.45 3.41
CA GLY A 143 -29.27 33.16 3.44
C GLY A 143 -28.69 33.37 4.84
N ASP A 144 -29.15 32.62 5.85
CA ASP A 144 -28.67 32.71 7.23
C ASP A 144 -27.36 31.92 7.49
N LEU A 145 -26.83 31.24 6.47
CA LEU A 145 -25.67 30.35 6.52
C LEU A 145 -25.88 29.12 7.40
N LYS A 146 -27.08 28.55 7.35
CA LYS A 146 -27.38 27.20 7.85
C LYS A 146 -28.09 26.37 6.80
N ALA A 147 -27.88 25.08 6.88
CA ALA A 147 -28.55 24.14 5.99
C ALA A 147 -30.05 24.01 6.35
N ASP A 148 -30.91 24.40 5.41
CA ASP A 148 -32.36 24.21 5.48
C ASP A 148 -32.79 22.85 4.91
N LYS A 149 -32.08 22.39 3.89
CA LYS A 149 -32.36 21.11 3.23
C LYS A 149 -31.11 20.27 3.10
N LYS A 150 -31.33 18.96 3.03
CA LYS A 150 -30.34 17.93 2.81
C LYS A 150 -30.92 16.87 1.88
N HIS A 151 -30.18 16.48 0.85
CA HIS A 151 -30.47 15.27 0.10
C HIS A 151 -29.22 14.45 -0.18
N VAL A 152 -29.42 13.15 -0.38
CA VAL A 152 -28.38 12.20 -0.76
C VAL A 152 -28.34 12.14 -2.28
N VAL A 153 -27.23 12.58 -2.87
CA VAL A 153 -27.02 12.59 -4.32
C VAL A 153 -26.67 11.18 -4.79
N VAL A 154 -25.71 10.56 -4.10
CA VAL A 154 -25.21 9.21 -4.39
C VAL A 154 -24.94 8.50 -3.06
N THR A 155 -25.24 7.20 -2.98
CA THR A 155 -24.93 6.36 -1.83
C THR A 155 -24.29 5.05 -2.30
N GLY A 156 -23.54 4.40 -1.41
CA GLY A 156 -22.87 3.13 -1.68
C GLY A 156 -21.35 3.15 -1.53
N PHE A 157 -20.77 4.28 -1.08
CA PHE A 157 -19.33 4.36 -0.80
C PHE A 157 -18.95 3.50 0.40
N GLY A 158 -17.82 2.80 0.29
CA GLY A 158 -17.26 1.97 1.35
C GLY A 158 -16.79 2.76 2.57
N ARG A 159 -16.77 2.10 3.73
CA ARG A 159 -16.21 2.63 5.01
C ARG A 159 -15.33 1.61 5.74
N ALA A 160 -14.80 0.63 5.02
CA ALA A 160 -13.97 -0.41 5.63
C ALA A 160 -12.67 0.18 6.19
N ASP A 161 -12.09 1.17 5.49
CA ASP A 161 -10.96 1.96 5.95
C ASP A 161 -11.34 3.44 6.08
N THR A 162 -11.37 3.96 7.32
CA THR A 162 -11.72 5.38 7.57
C THR A 162 -10.63 6.36 7.13
N HIS A 163 -9.45 5.88 6.74
CA HIS A 163 -8.33 6.69 6.29
C HIS A 163 -8.39 7.06 4.79
N GLU A 164 -9.16 6.32 3.99
CA GLU A 164 -9.20 6.48 2.53
C GLU A 164 -10.65 6.66 2.02
N LEU A 165 -11.48 7.31 2.83
CA LEU A 165 -12.88 7.61 2.52
C LEU A 165 -12.99 8.50 1.27
N PRO A 166 -14.16 8.52 0.59
CA PRO A 166 -14.37 9.40 -0.53
C PRO A 166 -14.06 10.86 -0.17
N ASN A 167 -13.28 11.55 -1.00
CA ASN A 167 -12.68 12.83 -0.63
C ASN A 167 -12.47 13.77 -1.83
N SER A 168 -11.90 14.95 -1.56
CA SER A 168 -11.38 15.91 -2.54
C SER A 168 -12.34 16.29 -3.67
N LEU A 169 -13.52 16.76 -3.27
CA LEU A 169 -14.51 17.29 -4.20
C LEU A 169 -13.97 18.53 -4.93
N THR A 170 -13.80 18.44 -6.25
CA THR A 170 -13.20 19.50 -7.08
C THR A 170 -14.03 19.73 -8.34
N TRP A 171 -14.37 20.99 -8.63
CA TRP A 171 -15.02 21.37 -9.88
C TRP A 171 -14.06 21.19 -11.06
N GLY A 172 -14.46 20.36 -12.03
CA GLY A 172 -13.68 20.11 -13.23
C GLY A 172 -13.95 21.13 -14.36
N PRO A 173 -13.07 21.18 -15.38
CA PRO A 173 -13.22 22.12 -16.48
C PRO A 173 -14.45 21.84 -17.38
N ASP A 174 -15.03 20.64 -17.32
CA ASP A 174 -16.29 20.29 -18.00
C ASP A 174 -17.54 20.60 -17.16
N GLY A 175 -17.39 21.30 -16.03
CA GLY A 175 -18.47 21.70 -15.13
C GLY A 175 -18.98 20.59 -14.21
N ALA A 176 -18.41 19.38 -14.30
CA ALA A 176 -18.76 18.28 -13.40
C ALA A 176 -18.01 18.37 -12.07
N LEU A 177 -18.56 17.74 -11.03
CA LEU A 177 -17.91 17.59 -9.74
C LEU A 177 -17.13 16.29 -9.69
N TYR A 178 -15.82 16.36 -9.48
CA TYR A 178 -14.95 15.20 -9.37
C TYR A 178 -14.66 14.89 -7.90
N GLY A 179 -14.42 13.62 -7.59
CA GLY A 179 -13.95 13.19 -6.29
C GLY A 179 -13.17 11.89 -6.36
N LEU A 180 -12.53 11.53 -5.26
CA LEU A 180 -11.67 10.35 -5.15
C LEU A 180 -12.25 9.33 -4.18
N ASN A 181 -11.90 8.05 -4.34
CA ASN A 181 -12.15 6.97 -3.37
C ASN A 181 -10.90 6.10 -3.25
N GLY A 182 -10.60 5.61 -2.05
CA GLY A 182 -9.39 4.82 -1.75
C GLY A 182 -9.49 3.31 -2.00
N VAL A 183 -8.34 2.64 -2.08
CA VAL A 183 -8.21 1.24 -2.48
C VAL A 183 -8.81 0.26 -1.47
N PHE A 184 -8.87 0.61 -0.19
CA PHE A 184 -9.44 -0.24 0.86
C PHE A 184 -10.89 0.07 1.22
N ASN A 185 -11.57 0.91 0.43
CA ASN A 185 -13.01 1.14 0.53
C ASN A 185 -13.76 0.60 -0.70
N PRO A 186 -14.03 -0.72 -0.77
CA PRO A 186 -14.93 -1.27 -1.76
C PRO A 186 -16.27 -0.56 -1.72
N SER A 187 -16.66 -0.03 -2.87
CA SER A 187 -17.86 0.77 -3.07
C SER A 187 -18.76 0.09 -4.08
N HIS A 188 -20.06 0.13 -3.80
CA HIS A 188 -21.11 -0.48 -4.62
C HIS A 188 -22.23 0.53 -4.81
N ILE A 189 -22.24 1.19 -5.95
CA ILE A 189 -23.18 2.28 -6.26
C ILE A 189 -24.15 1.81 -7.33
N THR A 190 -25.45 1.92 -7.07
CA THR A 190 -26.50 1.65 -8.06
C THR A 190 -27.31 2.92 -8.31
N GLN A 191 -27.31 3.40 -9.54
CA GLN A 191 -28.07 4.58 -9.95
C GLN A 191 -28.58 4.41 -11.39
N HIS A 192 -29.84 4.76 -11.63
CA HIS A 192 -30.46 4.70 -12.97
C HIS A 192 -30.31 3.34 -13.69
N GLY A 193 -30.31 2.23 -12.94
CA GLY A 193 -30.15 0.87 -13.47
C GLY A 193 -28.70 0.49 -13.84
N LYS A 194 -27.73 1.39 -13.67
CA LYS A 194 -26.29 1.09 -13.75
C LYS A 194 -25.77 0.75 -12.36
N THR A 195 -24.85 -0.20 -12.29
CA THR A 195 -24.13 -0.56 -11.07
C THR A 195 -22.64 -0.34 -11.28
N PHE A 196 -22.00 0.28 -10.30
CA PHE A 196 -20.57 0.57 -10.30
C PHE A 196 -19.94 -0.09 -9.08
N ASP A 197 -19.12 -1.10 -9.33
CA ASP A 197 -18.29 -1.78 -8.34
C ASP A 197 -16.85 -1.31 -8.51
N PHE A 198 -16.30 -0.66 -7.49
CA PHE A 198 -14.95 -0.11 -7.56
C PHE A 198 -14.30 -0.03 -6.18
N THR A 199 -12.98 0.11 -6.17
CA THR A 199 -12.22 0.46 -4.96
C THR A 199 -11.55 1.80 -5.18
N CYS A 200 -10.31 1.84 -5.65
CA CYS A 200 -9.61 3.09 -5.87
C CYS A 200 -10.02 3.71 -7.21
N ALA A 201 -10.65 4.89 -7.19
CA ALA A 201 -11.16 5.52 -8.40
C ALA A 201 -11.23 7.04 -8.27
N MET A 202 -11.16 7.72 -9.42
CA MET A 202 -11.67 9.08 -9.56
C MET A 202 -13.07 8.98 -10.17
N PHE A 203 -14.06 9.46 -9.43
CA PHE A 203 -15.44 9.53 -9.88
C PHE A 203 -15.81 10.95 -10.33
N ARG A 204 -16.89 11.06 -11.08
CA ARG A 204 -17.46 12.32 -11.55
C ARG A 204 -18.97 12.30 -11.36
N ILE A 205 -19.53 13.45 -10.99
CA ILE A 205 -20.96 13.69 -10.90
C ILE A 205 -21.31 14.90 -11.75
N ASP A 206 -22.32 14.75 -12.60
CA ASP A 206 -22.91 15.88 -13.28
C ASP A 206 -23.84 16.63 -12.30
N PRO A 207 -23.53 17.86 -11.87
CA PRO A 207 -24.35 18.58 -10.88
C PRO A 207 -25.74 18.96 -11.40
N ARG A 208 -25.99 18.88 -12.71
CA ARG A 208 -27.26 19.24 -13.35
C ARG A 208 -28.23 18.06 -13.40
N THR A 209 -27.70 16.85 -13.52
CA THR A 209 -28.49 15.60 -13.65
C THR A 209 -28.31 14.65 -12.46
N GLU A 210 -27.34 14.95 -11.58
CA GLU A 210 -26.87 14.10 -10.49
C GLU A 210 -26.36 12.72 -10.96
N GLU A 211 -26.05 12.56 -12.26
CA GLU A 211 -25.55 11.29 -12.80
C GLU A 211 -24.13 11.03 -12.31
N PHE A 212 -23.94 9.88 -11.66
CA PHE A 212 -22.66 9.35 -11.25
C PHE A 212 -22.00 8.55 -12.37
N SER A 213 -20.69 8.76 -12.56
CA SER A 213 -19.85 7.93 -13.40
C SER A 213 -18.44 7.77 -12.83
N LEU A 214 -17.77 6.68 -13.21
CA LEU A 214 -16.35 6.51 -12.95
C LEU A 214 -15.57 7.17 -14.09
N PHE A 215 -14.66 8.09 -13.74
CA PHE A 215 -13.76 8.70 -14.72
C PHE A 215 -12.59 7.75 -15.00
N CYS A 216 -11.93 7.24 -13.97
CA CYS A 216 -10.86 6.25 -14.08
C CYS A 216 -10.67 5.49 -12.77
N GLU A 217 -9.89 4.41 -12.80
CA GLU A 217 -9.65 3.52 -11.65
C GLU A 217 -8.16 3.27 -11.40
N GLY A 218 -7.79 2.86 -10.18
CA GLY A 218 -6.41 2.57 -9.75
C GLY A 218 -5.86 3.58 -8.75
N THR A 219 -4.56 3.52 -8.48
CA THR A 219 -3.82 4.22 -7.39
C THR A 219 -3.99 3.63 -5.98
N SER A 220 -3.91 4.41 -4.92
CA SER A 220 -3.80 3.92 -3.54
C SER A 220 -4.79 4.60 -2.60
N ASN A 221 -4.29 5.56 -1.82
CA ASN A 221 -5.04 6.49 -1.00
C ASN A 221 -4.82 7.88 -1.61
N PRO A 222 -5.56 8.21 -2.68
CA PRO A 222 -5.39 9.49 -3.35
C PRO A 222 -6.07 10.61 -2.57
N TRP A 223 -5.37 11.75 -2.46
CA TRP A 223 -5.85 12.96 -1.80
C TRP A 223 -5.53 14.18 -2.66
N GLY A 224 -6.57 14.93 -3.02
CA GLY A 224 -6.50 16.12 -3.84
C GLY A 224 -6.61 15.82 -5.33
N ILE A 225 -7.30 16.72 -6.04
CA ILE A 225 -7.41 16.75 -7.50
C ILE A 225 -7.04 18.16 -7.95
N ALA A 226 -6.07 18.26 -8.87
CA ALA A 226 -5.69 19.50 -9.53
C ALA A 226 -5.89 19.37 -11.04
N PHE A 227 -6.42 20.41 -11.66
CA PHE A 227 -6.46 20.53 -13.13
C PHE A 227 -5.43 21.54 -13.60
N ASP A 228 -4.71 21.28 -14.68
CA ASP A 228 -3.86 22.31 -15.30
C ASP A 228 -4.69 23.29 -16.16
N PRO A 229 -4.08 24.35 -16.75
CA PRO A 229 -4.77 25.30 -17.62
C PRO A 229 -5.24 24.72 -18.96
N GLU A 230 -5.03 23.44 -19.22
CA GLU A 230 -5.49 22.72 -20.42
C GLU A 230 -6.59 21.70 -20.09
N GLY A 231 -6.82 21.43 -18.80
CA GLY A 231 -7.87 20.59 -18.26
C GLY A 231 -7.48 19.13 -18.06
N SER A 232 -6.17 18.86 -18.01
CA SER A 232 -5.60 17.58 -17.61
C SER A 232 -5.66 17.41 -16.09
N ALA A 233 -5.96 16.21 -15.61
CA ALA A 233 -6.18 15.94 -14.19
C ALA A 233 -4.94 15.34 -13.52
N PHE A 234 -4.58 15.86 -12.36
CA PHE A 234 -3.48 15.39 -11.52
C PHE A 234 -3.97 15.07 -10.12
N ILE A 235 -3.44 14.01 -9.53
CA ILE A 235 -3.72 13.64 -8.14
C ILE A 235 -2.43 13.38 -7.39
N SER A 236 -2.48 13.59 -6.07
CA SER A 236 -1.46 13.06 -5.16
C SER A 236 -1.91 11.74 -4.54
N ALA A 237 -1.00 10.81 -4.30
CA ALA A 237 -1.30 9.51 -3.71
C ALA A 237 -0.28 9.10 -2.64
N CYS A 238 -0.75 8.48 -1.55
CA CYS A 238 0.13 7.95 -0.51
C CYS A 238 0.63 6.53 -0.83
N VAL A 239 1.64 6.05 -0.10
CA VAL A 239 2.17 4.66 -0.11
C VAL A 239 2.89 4.23 -1.39
N ILE A 240 2.30 4.47 -2.56
CA ILE A 240 2.93 4.28 -3.87
C ILE A 240 3.57 5.61 -4.32
N ASP A 241 3.95 5.73 -5.59
CA ASP A 241 4.48 7.00 -6.12
C ASP A 241 3.46 8.12 -5.98
N HIS A 242 3.94 9.35 -5.77
CA HIS A 242 3.10 10.44 -5.28
C HIS A 242 2.25 11.11 -6.34
N LEU A 243 2.73 11.23 -7.58
CA LEU A 243 2.09 12.08 -8.58
C LEU A 243 1.66 11.30 -9.84
N TRP A 244 0.42 11.54 -10.27
CA TRP A 244 -0.26 10.82 -11.36
C TRP A 244 -0.99 11.80 -12.28
N HIS A 245 -0.92 11.54 -13.59
CA HIS A 245 -1.81 12.15 -14.59
C HIS A 245 -2.96 11.19 -14.89
N LEU A 246 -4.19 11.59 -14.56
CA LEU A 246 -5.39 10.78 -14.73
C LEU A 246 -6.17 11.17 -15.99
N THR A 247 -6.57 10.17 -16.77
CA THR A 247 -7.38 10.32 -17.98
C THR A 247 -8.58 9.38 -17.96
N GLU A 248 -9.66 9.80 -18.62
CA GLU A 248 -10.91 9.05 -18.63
C GLU A 248 -10.68 7.64 -19.20
N THR A 249 -11.35 6.63 -18.64
CA THR A 249 -11.20 5.19 -18.94
C THR A 249 -9.85 4.57 -18.57
N GLY A 250 -8.91 5.36 -18.02
CA GLY A 250 -7.62 4.87 -17.56
C GLY A 250 -7.74 3.89 -16.40
N TYR A 251 -6.83 2.91 -16.37
CA TYR A 251 -6.68 1.99 -15.24
C TYR A 251 -5.23 2.04 -14.75
N TYR A 252 -5.01 2.53 -13.54
CA TYR A 252 -3.70 2.85 -12.99
C TYR A 252 -3.18 1.75 -12.06
N HIS A 253 -1.86 1.71 -11.88
CA HIS A 253 -1.25 0.85 -10.87
C HIS A 253 -1.85 1.17 -9.50
N ARG A 254 -2.20 0.12 -8.75
CA ARG A 254 -2.79 0.22 -7.42
C ARG A 254 -1.98 -0.46 -6.32
N GLN A 255 -2.10 0.05 -5.10
CA GLN A 255 -1.39 -0.44 -3.91
C GLN A 255 -1.72 -1.89 -3.55
N GLY A 256 -2.99 -2.30 -3.69
CA GLY A 256 -3.46 -3.62 -3.28
C GLY A 256 -4.79 -4.03 -3.93
N GLY A 257 -5.15 -5.29 -3.78
CA GLY A 257 -6.36 -5.91 -4.32
C GLY A 257 -6.29 -6.40 -5.78
N PRO A 258 -7.24 -7.25 -6.18
CA PRO A 258 -7.25 -7.86 -7.50
C PRO A 258 -7.54 -6.82 -8.58
N TYR A 259 -6.86 -6.95 -9.71
CA TYR A 259 -7.20 -6.18 -10.91
C TYR A 259 -8.37 -6.87 -11.63
N PRO A 260 -9.27 -6.11 -12.27
CA PRO A 260 -10.19 -6.69 -13.24
C PRO A 260 -9.43 -7.54 -14.28
N PRO A 261 -10.06 -8.60 -14.83
CA PRO A 261 -9.46 -9.36 -15.92
C PRO A 261 -9.05 -8.44 -17.08
N HIS A 262 -7.96 -8.81 -17.75
CA HIS A 262 -7.44 -8.09 -18.92
C HIS A 262 -6.95 -6.66 -18.68
N THR A 263 -6.85 -6.16 -17.43
CA THR A 263 -6.31 -4.83 -17.16
C THR A 263 -4.88 -4.65 -17.68
N TRP A 264 -4.63 -3.53 -18.35
CA TRP A 264 -3.28 -3.06 -18.68
C TRP A 264 -2.98 -1.75 -17.94
N LYS A 265 -2.35 -1.89 -16.76
CA LYS A 265 -2.12 -0.79 -15.83
C LYS A 265 -1.22 0.31 -16.37
N ILE A 266 -1.55 1.56 -16.05
CA ILE A 266 -0.78 2.78 -16.32
C ILE A 266 0.06 3.14 -15.07
N GLY A 267 1.28 3.62 -15.26
CA GLY A 267 2.20 4.02 -14.18
C GLY A 267 2.01 5.46 -13.70
N SER A 268 2.79 5.84 -12.68
CA SER A 268 2.92 7.22 -12.22
C SER A 268 3.70 8.07 -13.24
N ILE A 269 3.69 9.39 -13.07
CA ILE A 269 4.43 10.30 -13.96
C ILE A 269 5.79 10.73 -13.39
N VAL A 270 6.27 10.06 -12.32
CA VAL A 270 7.48 10.43 -11.59
C VAL A 270 8.46 9.27 -11.50
N GLN A 271 9.75 9.62 -11.40
CA GLN A 271 10.84 8.68 -11.12
C GLN A 271 11.61 9.05 -9.85
N HIS A 272 11.02 9.91 -9.01
CA HIS A 272 11.59 10.42 -7.78
C HIS A 272 10.57 10.32 -6.66
N LYS A 273 11.01 10.53 -5.43
CA LYS A 273 10.16 10.59 -4.25
C LYS A 273 10.57 11.80 -3.41
N HIS A 274 9.61 12.48 -2.83
CA HIS A 274 9.89 13.38 -1.71
C HIS A 274 10.10 12.57 -0.44
N GLN A 275 10.60 13.24 0.60
CA GLN A 275 10.79 12.66 1.93
C GLN A 275 9.46 12.14 2.47
N MET A 276 9.44 10.87 2.91
CA MET A 276 8.29 10.21 3.55
C MET A 276 7.04 10.11 2.64
N ALA A 277 6.29 9.01 2.72
CA ALA A 277 5.26 8.66 1.72
C ALA A 277 3.81 8.89 2.20
N ALA A 278 3.46 10.13 2.59
CA ALA A 278 2.10 10.50 2.97
C ALA A 278 1.72 11.90 2.46
N TYR A 279 1.32 11.94 1.18
CA TYR A 279 0.95 13.15 0.46
C TYR A 279 -0.55 13.42 0.60
N CYS A 280 -0.91 14.67 0.86
CA CYS A 280 -2.30 15.06 1.08
C CYS A 280 -2.57 16.44 0.48
N GLY A 281 -3.66 16.55 -0.28
CA GLY A 281 -3.97 17.75 -1.03
C GLY A 281 -3.03 17.93 -2.24
N ILE A 282 -3.55 18.60 -3.27
CA ILE A 282 -2.77 19.05 -4.42
C ILE A 282 -3.45 20.26 -5.04
N GLU A 283 -2.67 21.28 -5.36
CA GLU A 283 -3.14 22.50 -6.03
C GLU A 283 -2.20 22.85 -7.19
N TYR A 284 -2.76 23.02 -8.40
CA TYR A 284 -2.02 23.61 -9.51
C TYR A 284 -2.06 25.13 -9.37
N PHE A 285 -0.92 25.72 -8.98
CA PHE A 285 -0.84 27.13 -8.64
C PHE A 285 -0.58 28.01 -9.86
N ASP A 286 -1.53 28.89 -10.17
CA ASP A 286 -1.43 29.86 -11.26
C ASP A 286 -2.05 31.20 -10.86
N SER A 287 -1.22 32.07 -10.30
CA SER A 287 -1.64 33.37 -9.78
C SER A 287 -0.55 34.43 -9.93
N ASP A 288 -0.97 35.63 -10.37
CA ASP A 288 -0.09 36.80 -10.48
C ASP A 288 0.45 37.30 -9.14
N ALA A 289 -0.11 36.84 -8.02
CA ALA A 289 0.33 37.18 -6.67
C ALA A 289 1.76 36.73 -6.35
N TYR A 290 2.26 35.67 -7.01
CA TYR A 290 3.63 35.17 -6.81
C TYR A 290 4.49 35.47 -8.04
N PRO A 291 5.83 35.49 -7.93
CA PRO A 291 6.72 35.56 -9.10
C PRO A 291 6.50 34.39 -10.07
N ALA A 292 6.84 34.58 -11.36
CA ALA A 292 6.62 33.60 -12.41
C ALA A 292 7.27 32.23 -12.12
N GLU A 293 8.41 32.22 -11.42
CA GLU A 293 9.08 30.97 -11.01
C GLU A 293 8.28 30.12 -10.02
N TYR A 294 7.23 30.61 -9.37
CA TYR A 294 6.37 29.84 -8.46
C TYR A 294 5.00 29.52 -9.06
N ARG A 295 4.79 29.80 -10.34
CA ARG A 295 3.54 29.54 -11.07
C ARG A 295 3.69 28.31 -11.94
N ASP A 296 2.56 27.77 -12.38
CA ASP A 296 2.47 26.60 -13.25
C ASP A 296 3.14 25.35 -12.64
N ARG A 297 2.90 25.16 -11.33
CA ARG A 297 3.45 24.06 -10.52
C ARG A 297 2.38 23.41 -9.65
N LEU A 298 2.62 22.16 -9.26
CA LEU A 298 1.77 21.39 -8.36
C LEU A 298 2.34 21.46 -6.93
N TYR A 299 1.53 21.96 -6.00
CA TYR A 299 1.86 22.07 -4.59
C TYR A 299 1.09 20.99 -3.82
N MET A 300 1.79 20.17 -3.03
CA MET A 300 1.22 19.02 -2.33
C MET A 300 1.60 19.07 -0.86
N GLY A 301 0.63 18.87 0.03
CA GLY A 301 0.93 18.66 1.44
C GLY A 301 1.60 17.32 1.67
N ASN A 302 2.48 17.26 2.67
CA ASN A 302 3.10 16.02 3.12
C ASN A 302 3.05 15.96 4.64
N ILE A 303 2.16 15.11 5.16
CA ILE A 303 1.83 15.06 6.59
C ILE A 303 2.97 14.43 7.41
N HIS A 304 3.74 13.52 6.81
CA HIS A 304 4.90 12.94 7.48
C HIS A 304 6.11 13.86 7.41
N GLY A 305 6.32 14.54 6.28
CA GLY A 305 7.39 15.50 6.08
C GLY A 305 7.14 16.86 6.73
N ASN A 306 5.94 17.11 7.25
CA ASN A 306 5.49 18.38 7.83
C ASN A 306 5.79 19.57 6.91
N CYS A 307 5.52 19.42 5.61
CA CYS A 307 5.96 20.34 4.56
C CYS A 307 4.98 20.41 3.38
N ILE A 308 5.20 21.38 2.49
CA ILE A 308 4.56 21.48 1.18
C ILE A 308 5.61 21.14 0.11
N ASN A 309 5.47 19.99 -0.54
CA ASN A 309 6.30 19.58 -1.66
C ASN A 309 5.85 20.25 -2.97
N VAL A 310 6.75 20.33 -3.94
CA VAL A 310 6.48 20.98 -5.24
C VAL A 310 6.99 20.12 -6.40
N ASP A 311 6.13 19.92 -7.39
CA ASP A 311 6.49 19.31 -8.67
C ASP A 311 6.14 20.24 -9.83
N GLU A 312 6.99 20.21 -10.85
CA GLU A 312 6.70 20.77 -12.17
C GLU A 312 6.37 19.62 -13.13
N VAL A 313 5.35 19.82 -13.97
CA VAL A 313 4.97 18.84 -15.00
C VAL A 313 5.36 19.34 -16.38
N THR A 314 5.96 18.47 -17.18
CA THR A 314 6.31 18.73 -18.58
C THR A 314 5.66 17.70 -19.49
N ARG A 315 5.18 18.12 -20.67
CA ARG A 315 4.53 17.22 -21.64
C ARG A 315 5.47 16.10 -22.11
N ASP A 316 4.93 14.89 -22.23
CA ASP A 316 5.58 13.67 -22.71
C ASP A 316 4.55 12.84 -23.51
N GLY A 317 4.41 13.16 -24.81
CA GLY A 317 3.31 12.67 -25.64
C GLY A 317 1.95 13.19 -25.15
N SER A 318 0.97 12.29 -25.02
CA SER A 318 -0.36 12.53 -24.47
C SER A 318 -0.41 12.50 -22.93
N THR A 319 0.75 12.33 -22.27
CA THR A 319 0.89 12.38 -20.81
C THR A 319 1.95 13.39 -20.39
N TYR A 320 2.40 13.31 -19.14
CA TYR A 320 3.37 14.20 -18.54
C TYR A 320 4.49 13.44 -17.85
N PHE A 321 5.56 14.16 -17.57
CA PHE A 321 6.64 13.79 -16.69
C PHE A 321 6.80 14.83 -15.58
N GLY A 322 6.77 14.39 -14.33
CA GLY A 322 6.92 15.21 -13.13
C GLY A 322 8.37 15.33 -12.67
N LYS A 323 8.82 16.56 -12.40
CA LYS A 323 10.15 16.90 -11.92
C LYS A 323 10.06 17.52 -10.52
N PRO A 324 10.93 17.10 -9.58
CA PRO A 324 10.91 17.65 -8.23
C PRO A 324 11.44 19.08 -8.22
N HIS A 325 10.88 19.90 -7.33
CA HIS A 325 11.45 21.15 -6.85
C HIS A 325 11.70 21.08 -5.34
N PRO A 326 12.50 22.00 -4.76
CA PRO A 326 12.63 22.11 -3.32
C PRO A 326 11.29 22.34 -2.63
N ASP A 327 11.18 21.89 -1.38
CA ASP A 327 10.01 22.15 -0.53
C ASP A 327 9.68 23.65 -0.48
N PHE A 328 8.41 23.98 -0.64
CA PHE A 328 7.93 25.36 -0.59
C PHE A 328 7.70 25.85 0.84
N VAL A 329 7.30 24.95 1.74
CA VAL A 329 7.18 25.26 3.17
C VAL A 329 7.75 24.08 3.94
N THR A 330 8.63 24.33 4.90
CA THR A 330 9.03 23.34 5.91
C THR A 330 8.60 23.87 7.27
N SER A 331 7.68 23.18 7.95
CA SER A 331 7.06 23.73 9.16
C SER A 331 8.00 23.85 10.37
N ASN A 332 9.01 22.97 10.43
CA ASN A 332 9.83 22.76 11.63
C ASN A 332 9.00 22.50 12.90
N ASP A 333 7.81 21.91 12.72
CA ASP A 333 6.87 21.53 13.76
C ASP A 333 6.24 20.18 13.43
N VAL A 334 6.51 19.17 14.27
CA VAL A 334 6.03 17.81 14.06
C VAL A 334 4.52 17.65 14.18
N TRP A 335 3.80 18.66 14.69
CA TRP A 335 2.34 18.67 14.73
C TRP A 335 1.71 19.09 13.40
N HIS A 336 2.45 19.77 12.53
CA HIS A 336 1.92 20.32 11.28
C HIS A 336 1.58 19.22 10.26
N MET A 337 0.32 19.14 9.85
CA MET A 337 -0.23 18.18 8.90
C MET A 337 -1.00 18.92 7.81
N PRO A 338 -0.33 19.37 6.74
CA PRO A 338 -1.00 20.07 5.65
C PRO A 338 -1.85 19.06 4.87
N VAL A 339 -3.17 19.23 4.94
CA VAL A 339 -4.15 18.28 4.38
C VAL A 339 -4.87 18.79 3.15
N ASP A 340 -4.97 20.11 2.97
CA ASP A 340 -5.58 20.72 1.79
C ASP A 340 -4.90 22.05 1.44
N GLN A 341 -4.87 22.38 0.15
CA GLN A 341 -4.28 23.62 -0.37
C GLN A 341 -5.20 24.23 -1.41
N LYS A 342 -5.38 25.56 -1.38
CA LYS A 342 -6.22 26.30 -2.34
C LYS A 342 -5.63 27.67 -2.66
N ILE A 343 -5.83 28.14 -3.89
CA ILE A 343 -5.63 29.55 -4.24
C ILE A 343 -6.80 30.38 -3.68
N GLY A 344 -6.47 31.38 -2.86
CA GLY A 344 -7.43 32.32 -2.29
C GLY A 344 -7.83 33.47 -3.23
N PRO A 345 -8.82 34.30 -2.82
CA PRO A 345 -9.30 35.43 -3.62
C PRO A 345 -8.26 36.55 -3.82
N ASP A 346 -7.24 36.60 -2.98
CA ASP A 346 -6.08 37.48 -3.11
C ASP A 346 -4.98 36.89 -4.01
N GLY A 347 -5.14 35.63 -4.43
CA GLY A 347 -4.19 34.92 -5.29
C GLY A 347 -3.07 34.21 -4.52
N CYS A 348 -3.05 34.26 -3.19
CA CYS A 348 -2.07 33.55 -2.37
C CYS A 348 -2.46 32.08 -2.16
N LEU A 349 -1.49 31.26 -1.77
CA LEU A 349 -1.73 29.86 -1.37
C LEU A 349 -2.22 29.82 0.09
N TYR A 350 -3.36 29.18 0.31
CA TYR A 350 -3.90 28.88 1.63
C TYR A 350 -3.65 27.40 1.94
N VAL A 351 -3.18 27.11 3.15
CA VAL A 351 -2.82 25.76 3.60
C VAL A 351 -3.64 25.40 4.84
N LEU A 352 -4.48 24.38 4.70
CA LEU A 352 -5.28 23.82 5.78
C LEU A 352 -4.45 22.79 6.53
N ASP A 353 -4.35 22.97 7.84
CA ASP A 353 -3.51 22.17 8.73
C ASP A 353 -4.40 21.49 9.77
N TRP A 354 -4.46 20.16 9.69
CA TRP A 354 -5.18 19.32 10.65
C TRP A 354 -4.61 19.54 12.07
N TYR A 355 -3.32 19.83 12.20
CA TYR A 355 -2.55 20.09 13.41
C TYR A 355 -2.85 19.15 14.59
N ASP A 356 -2.18 17.99 14.64
CA ASP A 356 -2.40 16.99 15.68
C ASP A 356 -1.08 16.32 16.08
N ARG A 357 -1.10 15.60 17.19
CA ARG A 357 0.04 14.89 17.74
C ARG A 357 0.40 13.65 16.92
N PHE A 358 -0.59 12.92 16.40
CA PHE A 358 -0.37 11.63 15.74
C PHE A 358 -0.71 11.70 14.25
N HIS A 359 0.29 11.50 13.39
CA HIS A 359 0.13 11.50 11.92
C HIS A 359 -0.66 10.31 11.39
N CYS A 360 -0.63 9.20 12.13
CA CYS A 360 -1.23 7.93 11.74
C CYS A 360 -2.29 7.48 12.75
N TYR A 361 -3.39 6.88 12.28
CA TYR A 361 -4.45 6.40 13.16
C TYR A 361 -4.00 5.26 14.08
N GLN A 362 -3.00 4.45 13.67
CA GLN A 362 -2.48 3.36 14.49
C GLN A 362 -1.86 3.89 15.79
N ASP A 363 -1.10 4.98 15.70
CA ASP A 363 -0.49 5.63 16.87
C ASP A 363 -1.56 6.30 17.74
N ALA A 364 -2.57 6.93 17.11
CA ALA A 364 -3.72 7.48 17.80
C ALA A 364 -4.53 6.40 18.55
N MET A 365 -4.71 5.21 17.94
CA MET A 365 -5.39 4.06 18.57
C MET A 365 -4.56 3.40 19.66
N ALA A 366 -3.22 3.42 19.56
CA ALA A 366 -2.32 2.93 20.60
C ALA A 366 -2.30 3.87 21.82
N HIS A 367 -2.57 5.16 21.62
CA HIS A 367 -2.55 6.18 22.66
C HIS A 367 -3.83 7.04 22.69
N PRO A 368 -5.02 6.44 22.84
CA PRO A 368 -6.29 7.13 22.63
C PRO A 368 -6.52 8.27 23.63
N ALA A 369 -5.97 8.18 24.85
CA ALA A 369 -6.04 9.23 25.86
C ALA A 369 -5.15 10.45 25.55
N GLN A 370 -4.25 10.35 24.57
CA GLN A 370 -3.32 11.42 24.18
C GLN A 370 -3.69 12.08 22.85
N VAL A 371 -4.76 11.62 22.20
CA VAL A 371 -5.26 12.20 20.95
C VAL A 371 -5.94 13.53 21.27
N ASP A 372 -5.50 14.61 20.60
CA ASP A 372 -6.06 15.95 20.78
C ASP A 372 -6.62 16.48 19.44
N ARG A 373 -7.92 16.21 19.19
CA ARG A 373 -8.65 16.70 18.01
C ARG A 373 -9.21 18.12 18.20
N LEU A 374 -8.72 18.89 19.15
CA LEU A 374 -9.20 20.26 19.43
C LEU A 374 -8.27 21.33 18.86
N LYS A 375 -7.41 20.95 17.93
CA LYS A 375 -6.39 21.78 17.31
C LYS A 375 -6.56 21.76 15.79
N GLY A 376 -6.25 22.87 15.12
CA GLY A 376 -6.44 22.99 13.67
C GLY A 376 -6.16 24.41 13.22
N ARG A 377 -5.57 24.58 12.03
CA ARG A 377 -5.06 25.88 11.59
C ARG A 377 -5.27 26.09 10.09
N LEU A 378 -5.32 27.36 9.72
CA LEU A 378 -5.33 27.80 8.34
C LEU A 378 -4.28 28.89 8.18
N TYR A 379 -3.35 28.67 7.27
CA TYR A 379 -2.30 29.64 6.95
C TYR A 379 -2.50 30.22 5.57
N ARG A 380 -2.08 31.47 5.39
CA ARG A 380 -1.85 32.12 4.09
C ARG A 380 -0.35 32.29 3.90
N ILE A 381 0.16 31.87 2.75
CA ILE A 381 1.55 32.10 2.37
C ILE A 381 1.58 33.34 1.47
N ARG A 382 2.22 34.42 1.90
CA ARG A 382 2.19 35.72 1.23
C ARG A 382 3.56 36.05 0.65
N TYR A 383 3.59 36.45 -0.62
CA TYR A 383 4.79 37.01 -1.25
C TYR A 383 4.82 38.54 -1.08
N GLU A 384 5.91 39.05 -0.52
CA GLU A 384 6.15 40.46 -0.22
C GLU A 384 4.90 41.14 0.38
N GLU A 385 4.53 42.30 -0.12
CA GLU A 385 3.39 43.07 0.38
C GLU A 385 2.09 42.78 -0.36
N THR A 386 1.94 41.63 -1.04
CA THR A 386 0.72 41.27 -1.79
C THR A 386 -0.55 41.49 -0.96
N PRO A 387 -1.47 42.38 -1.40
CA PRO A 387 -2.59 42.80 -0.58
C PRO A 387 -3.64 41.70 -0.41
N ARG A 388 -4.51 41.85 0.59
CA ARG A 388 -5.72 41.03 0.71
C ARG A 388 -6.73 41.42 -0.39
N ALA A 389 -7.66 40.52 -0.68
CA ALA A 389 -8.74 40.80 -1.61
C ALA A 389 -9.67 41.87 -1.03
N ALA A 390 -10.05 42.86 -1.84
CA ALA A 390 -11.13 43.77 -1.47
C ALA A 390 -12.46 43.02 -1.41
N PRO A 391 -13.48 43.49 -0.66
CA PRO A 391 -14.77 42.80 -0.56
C PRO A 391 -15.44 42.65 -1.93
N PHE A 392 -15.97 41.46 -2.22
CA PHE A 392 -16.60 41.15 -3.50
C PHE A 392 -17.76 40.15 -3.34
N ASN A 393 -18.57 40.02 -4.39
CA ASN A 393 -19.58 38.96 -4.49
C ASN A 393 -19.79 38.60 -5.97
N LEU A 394 -19.15 37.54 -6.44
CA LEU A 394 -19.22 37.10 -7.83
C LEU A 394 -20.61 36.62 -8.22
N ALA A 395 -21.38 36.06 -7.27
CA ALA A 395 -22.75 35.62 -7.53
C ALA A 395 -23.68 36.80 -7.91
N LYS A 396 -23.32 38.04 -7.53
CA LYS A 396 -24.04 39.27 -7.90
C LYS A 396 -23.48 40.00 -9.14
N GLU A 397 -22.30 39.60 -9.63
CA GLU A 397 -21.75 40.19 -10.87
C GLU A 397 -22.61 39.81 -12.09
N THR A 398 -22.71 40.72 -13.04
CA THR A 398 -23.38 40.45 -14.33
C THR A 398 -22.57 39.48 -15.18
N ASP A 399 -23.21 38.81 -16.14
CA ASP A 399 -22.51 37.88 -17.05
C ASP A 399 -21.37 38.55 -17.82
N THR A 400 -21.53 39.83 -18.20
CA THR A 400 -20.45 40.60 -18.85
C THR A 400 -19.24 40.77 -17.93
N GLN A 401 -19.46 41.09 -16.66
CA GLN A 401 -18.38 41.18 -15.68
C GLN A 401 -17.71 39.82 -15.44
N LEU A 402 -18.50 38.74 -15.35
CA LEU A 402 -17.96 37.38 -15.21
C LEU A 402 -17.13 36.96 -16.44
N ILE A 403 -17.54 37.34 -17.66
CA ILE A 403 -16.73 37.12 -18.87
C ILE A 403 -15.36 37.81 -18.76
N GLU A 404 -15.31 39.05 -18.25
CA GLU A 404 -14.04 39.76 -18.01
C GLU A 404 -13.15 39.02 -17.00
N ARG A 405 -13.74 38.36 -15.99
CA ARG A 405 -13.00 37.57 -14.99
C ARG A 405 -12.28 36.36 -15.59
N LEU A 406 -12.70 35.85 -16.75
CA LEU A 406 -12.02 34.73 -17.43
C LEU A 406 -10.59 35.09 -17.90
N SER A 407 -10.23 36.37 -17.91
CA SER A 407 -8.87 36.86 -18.17
C SER A 407 -8.07 37.21 -16.91
N SER A 408 -8.62 36.98 -15.71
CA SER A 408 -7.93 37.29 -14.46
C SER A 408 -6.59 36.55 -14.34
N GLY A 409 -5.56 37.24 -13.87
CA GLY A 409 -4.27 36.65 -13.50
C GLY A 409 -4.34 35.73 -12.28
N ASN A 410 -5.43 35.78 -11.50
CA ASN A 410 -5.70 34.87 -10.38
C ASN A 410 -6.74 33.83 -10.78
N ARG A 411 -6.33 32.56 -10.79
CA ARG A 411 -7.18 31.40 -11.10
C ARG A 411 -8.46 31.33 -10.26
N PHE A 412 -8.45 31.83 -9.02
CA PHE A 412 -9.65 31.95 -8.19
C PHE A 412 -10.82 32.55 -8.97
N TYR A 413 -10.61 33.70 -9.60
CA TYR A 413 -11.68 34.41 -10.30
C TYR A 413 -12.08 33.72 -11.59
N ARG A 414 -11.13 33.13 -12.32
CA ARG A 414 -11.41 32.45 -13.59
C ARG A 414 -12.29 31.22 -13.37
N ASP A 415 -11.93 30.37 -12.43
CA ASP A 415 -12.65 29.11 -12.16
C ASP A 415 -14.07 29.39 -11.64
N ARG A 416 -14.24 30.39 -10.77
CA ARG A 416 -15.55 30.75 -10.19
C ARG A 416 -16.44 31.43 -11.23
N ALA A 417 -15.89 32.35 -12.03
CA ALA A 417 -16.63 32.99 -13.09
C ALA A 417 -17.08 31.99 -14.16
N GLN A 418 -16.20 31.06 -14.54
CA GLN A 418 -16.56 29.94 -15.41
C GLN A 418 -17.74 29.14 -14.83
N ARG A 419 -17.65 28.70 -13.56
CA ARG A 419 -18.71 27.92 -12.91
C ARG A 419 -20.03 28.69 -12.89
N LEU A 420 -20.03 29.96 -12.49
CA LEU A 420 -21.23 30.80 -12.46
C LEU A 420 -21.83 31.03 -13.85
N LEU A 421 -21.01 31.23 -14.88
CA LEU A 421 -21.48 31.34 -16.27
C LEU A 421 -22.10 30.02 -16.76
N SER A 422 -21.51 28.89 -16.39
CA SER A 422 -22.07 27.55 -16.65
C SER A 422 -23.40 27.33 -15.93
N GLU A 423 -23.48 27.66 -14.63
CA GLU A 423 -24.71 27.55 -13.83
C GLU A 423 -25.86 28.38 -14.41
N ARG A 424 -25.56 29.63 -14.82
CA ARG A 424 -26.55 30.54 -15.43
C ARG A 424 -26.96 30.10 -16.83
N SER A 425 -26.00 29.71 -17.69
CA SER A 425 -26.26 29.19 -19.03
C SER A 425 -27.18 30.07 -19.90
N GLU A 426 -27.10 31.40 -19.76
CA GLU A 426 -27.95 32.32 -20.50
C GLU A 426 -27.62 32.28 -22.01
N PRO A 427 -28.61 32.08 -22.92
CA PRO A 427 -28.33 31.88 -24.35
C PRO A 427 -27.52 32.99 -25.01
N ALA A 428 -27.78 34.25 -24.66
CA ALA A 428 -27.04 35.40 -25.18
C ALA A 428 -25.57 35.39 -24.72
N THR A 429 -25.34 35.00 -23.47
CA THR A 429 -24.01 34.86 -22.86
C THR A 429 -23.24 33.70 -23.49
N MET A 430 -23.88 32.55 -23.70
CA MET A 430 -23.26 31.40 -24.37
C MET A 430 -22.82 31.75 -25.81
N ALA A 431 -23.62 32.54 -26.54
CA ALA A 431 -23.23 33.03 -27.86
C ALA A 431 -22.04 34.00 -27.82
N GLN A 432 -21.90 34.81 -26.76
CA GLN A 432 -20.73 35.68 -26.57
C GLN A 432 -19.49 34.86 -26.23
N LEU A 433 -19.60 33.87 -25.35
CA LEU A 433 -18.53 32.95 -25.01
C LEU A 433 -18.05 32.14 -26.22
N ALA A 434 -18.97 31.71 -27.09
CA ALA A 434 -18.61 30.98 -28.31
C ALA A 434 -17.77 31.83 -29.26
N LYS A 435 -18.08 33.13 -29.37
CA LYS A 435 -17.25 34.10 -30.10
C LYS A 435 -15.90 34.31 -29.44
N LEU A 436 -15.87 34.46 -28.12
CA LEU A 436 -14.63 34.64 -27.35
C LEU A 436 -13.70 33.42 -27.48
N ALA A 437 -14.24 32.20 -27.46
CA ALA A 437 -13.47 30.98 -27.66
C ALA A 437 -12.78 30.93 -29.04
N GLN A 438 -13.39 31.51 -30.06
CA GLN A 438 -12.86 31.58 -31.44
C GLN A 438 -12.00 32.83 -31.71
N ASP A 439 -11.93 33.79 -30.78
CA ASP A 439 -11.15 35.01 -30.96
C ASP A 439 -9.67 34.74 -30.71
N GLU A 440 -8.91 34.47 -31.78
CA GLU A 440 -7.46 34.21 -31.72
C GLU A 440 -6.64 35.38 -31.15
N SER A 441 -7.21 36.59 -31.07
CA SER A 441 -6.54 37.74 -30.45
C SER A 441 -6.64 37.74 -28.91
N ALA A 442 -7.60 36.99 -28.35
CA ALA A 442 -7.76 36.85 -26.92
C ALA A 442 -6.70 35.90 -26.32
N PRO A 443 -6.28 36.11 -25.05
CA PRO A 443 -5.34 35.21 -24.39
C PRO A 443 -5.84 33.76 -24.40
N ARG A 444 -4.95 32.81 -24.70
CA ARG A 444 -5.29 31.38 -24.79
C ARG A 444 -6.05 30.86 -23.57
N LYS A 445 -5.60 31.21 -22.35
CA LYS A 445 -6.27 30.82 -21.09
C LYS A 445 -7.73 31.31 -21.04
N THR A 446 -7.98 32.56 -21.47
CA THR A 446 -9.34 33.12 -21.53
C THR A 446 -10.23 32.39 -22.52
N ARG A 447 -9.71 32.08 -23.71
CA ARG A 447 -10.43 31.31 -24.72
C ARG A 447 -10.80 29.92 -24.20
N LEU A 448 -9.89 29.22 -23.50
CA LEU A 448 -10.16 27.91 -22.90
C LEU A 448 -11.23 27.98 -21.80
N HIS A 449 -11.15 28.96 -20.90
CA HIS A 449 -12.19 29.16 -19.90
C HIS A 449 -13.57 29.47 -20.52
N ALA A 450 -13.62 30.14 -21.69
CA ALA A 450 -14.86 30.32 -22.42
C ALA A 450 -15.41 28.99 -22.98
N VAL A 451 -14.55 28.12 -23.51
CA VAL A 451 -14.91 26.75 -23.92
C VAL A 451 -15.46 25.95 -22.73
N TRP A 452 -14.78 26.02 -21.58
CA TRP A 452 -15.16 25.32 -20.36
C TRP A 452 -16.47 25.82 -19.76
N ALA A 453 -16.71 27.14 -19.80
CA ALA A 453 -17.98 27.73 -19.38
C ALA A 453 -19.16 27.20 -20.23
N ILE A 454 -18.94 27.03 -21.54
CA ILE A 454 -19.93 26.43 -22.45
C ILE A 454 -20.08 24.92 -22.17
N ALA A 455 -18.98 24.19 -21.99
CA ALA A 455 -18.99 22.75 -21.73
C ALA A 455 -19.73 22.39 -20.42
N GLY A 456 -19.55 23.21 -19.38
CA GLY A 456 -20.27 23.10 -18.11
C GLY A 456 -21.70 23.63 -18.13
N GLY A 457 -22.10 24.34 -19.19
CA GLY A 457 -23.45 24.87 -19.37
C GLY A 457 -24.44 23.85 -19.94
N LYS A 458 -25.57 24.32 -20.49
CA LYS A 458 -26.50 23.46 -21.23
C LYS A 458 -25.86 22.94 -22.52
N GLU A 459 -26.30 21.75 -22.98
CA GLU A 459 -25.78 21.03 -24.16
C GLU A 459 -25.18 21.95 -25.24
N PRO A 460 -23.84 21.95 -25.43
CA PRO A 460 -23.18 22.78 -26.42
C PRO A 460 -23.69 22.48 -27.85
N SER A 461 -23.87 23.52 -28.68
CA SER A 461 -24.34 23.31 -30.05
C SER A 461 -23.30 22.58 -30.90
N GLU A 462 -23.75 21.71 -31.81
CA GLU A 462 -22.84 21.02 -32.75
C GLU A 462 -22.06 21.98 -33.63
N GLU A 463 -22.62 23.17 -33.93
CA GLU A 463 -21.91 24.23 -34.66
C GLU A 463 -20.68 24.72 -33.88
N PHE A 464 -20.86 24.97 -32.57
CA PHE A 464 -19.76 25.35 -31.70
C PHE A 464 -18.72 24.22 -31.59
N VAL A 465 -19.15 22.98 -31.34
CA VAL A 465 -18.24 21.83 -31.28
C VAL A 465 -17.47 21.70 -32.59
N SER A 466 -18.14 21.78 -33.74
CA SER A 466 -17.51 21.73 -35.06
C SER A 466 -16.49 22.85 -35.25
N SER A 467 -16.74 24.05 -34.74
CA SER A 467 -15.78 25.15 -34.79
C SER A 467 -14.48 24.82 -34.03
N LEU A 468 -14.59 24.22 -32.84
CA LEU A 468 -13.43 23.79 -32.05
C LEU A 468 -12.59 22.73 -32.75
N LEU A 469 -13.26 21.76 -33.41
CA LEU A 469 -12.59 20.71 -34.20
C LEU A 469 -11.78 21.25 -35.39
N SER A 470 -11.96 22.52 -35.75
CA SER A 470 -11.23 23.20 -36.83
C SER A 470 -10.22 24.24 -36.34
N ASP A 471 -10.02 24.39 -35.03
CA ASP A 471 -9.06 25.32 -34.46
C ASP A 471 -7.61 24.90 -34.75
N GLN A 472 -6.70 25.87 -34.88
CA GLN A 472 -5.27 25.61 -35.11
C GLN A 472 -4.60 25.01 -33.87
N ASP A 473 -5.06 25.38 -32.68
CA ASP A 473 -4.52 24.89 -31.42
C ASP A 473 -5.14 23.51 -31.09
N PRO A 474 -4.29 22.46 -30.95
CA PRO A 474 -4.76 21.10 -30.71
C PRO A 474 -5.56 20.95 -29.41
N THR A 475 -5.35 21.79 -28.41
CA THR A 475 -6.09 21.71 -27.14
C THR A 475 -7.57 22.05 -27.35
N PHE A 476 -7.90 23.00 -28.22
CA PHE A 476 -9.28 23.32 -28.56
C PHE A 476 -9.92 22.19 -29.36
N ARG A 477 -9.18 21.59 -30.31
CA ARG A 477 -9.63 20.40 -31.06
C ARG A 477 -9.92 19.23 -30.12
N ALA A 478 -9.02 18.96 -29.18
CA ALA A 478 -9.18 17.91 -28.16
C ALA A 478 -10.42 18.17 -27.28
N TRP A 479 -10.66 19.42 -26.86
CA TRP A 479 -11.88 19.81 -26.14
C TRP A 479 -13.15 19.65 -26.99
N GLY A 480 -13.10 19.96 -28.29
CA GLY A 480 -14.21 19.67 -29.20
C GLY A 480 -14.57 18.18 -29.23
N VAL A 481 -13.56 17.30 -29.30
CA VAL A 481 -13.77 15.85 -29.23
C VAL A 481 -14.31 15.42 -27.86
N ARG A 482 -13.77 15.95 -26.76
CA ARG A 482 -14.23 15.65 -25.39
C ARG A 482 -15.69 16.06 -25.16
N ILE A 483 -16.10 17.24 -25.64
CA ILE A 483 -17.48 17.73 -25.53
C ILE A 483 -18.43 16.80 -26.31
N ALA A 484 -18.10 16.47 -27.56
CA ALA A 484 -18.89 15.52 -28.35
C ALA A 484 -18.98 14.14 -27.68
N GLY A 485 -17.86 13.66 -27.13
CA GLY A 485 -17.81 12.40 -26.38
C GLY A 485 -18.72 12.41 -25.15
N ASN A 486 -18.75 13.52 -24.40
CA ASN A 486 -19.63 13.69 -23.25
C ASN A 486 -21.12 13.79 -23.60
N GLN A 487 -21.46 14.23 -24.82
CA GLN A 487 -22.84 14.23 -25.31
C GLN A 487 -23.34 12.83 -25.66
N GLY A 488 -22.43 11.92 -26.04
CA GLY A 488 -22.71 10.51 -26.36
C GLY A 488 -23.48 10.27 -27.67
N THR A 489 -24.44 11.15 -28.00
CA THR A 489 -25.19 11.14 -29.26
C THR A 489 -24.91 12.44 -30.01
N VAL A 490 -24.42 12.33 -31.25
CA VAL A 490 -24.16 13.48 -32.15
C VAL A 490 -24.63 13.18 -33.57
N SER A 491 -24.71 14.20 -34.42
CA SER A 491 -25.03 14.01 -35.84
C SER A 491 -23.99 13.13 -36.54
N PRO A 492 -24.41 12.35 -37.56
CA PRO A 492 -23.48 11.56 -38.39
C PRO A 492 -22.37 12.41 -39.01
N GLN A 493 -22.64 13.68 -39.33
CA GLN A 493 -21.67 14.61 -39.88
C GLN A 493 -20.58 14.97 -38.87
N LEU A 494 -20.96 15.27 -37.62
CA LEU A 494 -20.02 15.57 -36.56
C LEU A 494 -19.20 14.32 -36.18
N ALA A 495 -19.84 13.16 -36.06
CA ALA A 495 -19.16 11.89 -35.84
C ALA A 495 -18.13 11.60 -36.95
N ALA A 496 -18.51 11.76 -38.22
CA ALA A 496 -17.58 11.56 -39.35
C ALA A 496 -16.40 12.54 -39.31
N LYS A 497 -16.61 13.79 -38.87
CA LYS A 497 -15.53 14.76 -38.68
C LYS A 497 -14.55 14.32 -37.59
N ILE A 498 -15.05 13.85 -36.44
CA ILE A 498 -14.22 13.34 -35.35
C ILE A 498 -13.42 12.10 -35.78
N VAL A 499 -14.07 11.17 -36.48
CA VAL A 499 -13.39 9.97 -37.02
C VAL A 499 -12.30 10.34 -38.01
N ALA A 500 -12.52 11.35 -38.87
CA ALA A 500 -11.48 11.81 -39.79
C ALA A 500 -10.25 12.40 -39.07
N MET A 501 -10.42 12.89 -37.84
CA MET A 501 -9.34 13.42 -37.01
C MET A 501 -8.47 12.34 -36.36
N THR A 502 -8.70 11.05 -36.61
CA THR A 502 -7.70 10.01 -36.26
C THR A 502 -6.38 10.21 -37.00
N ALA A 503 -6.33 11.07 -38.01
CA ALA A 503 -5.13 11.50 -38.71
C ALA A 503 -4.51 12.80 -38.14
N ASP A 504 -5.02 13.33 -37.02
CA ASP A 504 -4.41 14.48 -36.34
C ASP A 504 -3.02 14.10 -35.80
N ASN A 505 -2.08 15.04 -35.87
CA ASN A 505 -0.70 14.81 -35.42
C ASN A 505 -0.53 15.06 -33.91
N SER A 506 -1.55 15.60 -33.23
CA SER A 506 -1.49 15.88 -31.79
C SER A 506 -1.86 14.63 -30.96
N PRO A 507 -0.97 14.18 -30.05
CA PRO A 507 -1.29 13.11 -29.11
C PRO A 507 -2.50 13.41 -28.22
N ASP A 508 -2.72 14.66 -27.82
CA ASP A 508 -3.87 15.05 -26.99
C ASP A 508 -5.20 14.87 -27.74
N VAL A 509 -5.23 15.21 -29.04
CA VAL A 509 -6.41 15.01 -29.89
C VAL A 509 -6.67 13.52 -30.08
N LEU A 510 -5.63 12.74 -30.40
CA LEU A 510 -5.73 11.28 -30.56
C LEU A 510 -6.20 10.59 -29.28
N LEU A 511 -5.70 11.02 -28.12
CA LEU A 511 -6.13 10.53 -26.80
C LEU A 511 -7.63 10.80 -26.58
N GLN A 512 -8.11 12.01 -26.86
CA GLN A 512 -9.54 12.32 -26.71
C GLN A 512 -10.40 11.54 -27.71
N ILE A 513 -9.91 11.27 -28.93
CA ILE A 513 -10.61 10.41 -29.89
C ILE A 513 -10.70 8.97 -29.38
N ALA A 514 -9.63 8.43 -28.77
CA ALA A 514 -9.66 7.09 -28.18
C ALA A 514 -10.73 6.97 -27.08
N ILE A 515 -10.87 8.00 -26.23
CA ILE A 515 -11.90 8.07 -25.19
C ILE A 515 -13.30 8.21 -25.83
N ALA A 516 -13.47 9.15 -26.75
CA ALA A 516 -14.76 9.44 -27.37
C ALA A 516 -15.28 8.29 -28.24
N ALA A 517 -14.40 7.49 -28.86
CA ALA A 517 -14.77 6.32 -29.64
C ALA A 517 -15.53 5.26 -28.81
N GLY A 518 -15.32 5.21 -27.49
CA GLY A 518 -16.07 4.36 -26.57
C GLY A 518 -17.48 4.90 -26.25
N LYS A 519 -17.67 6.22 -26.36
CA LYS A 519 -18.83 6.96 -25.84
C LYS A 519 -19.83 7.41 -26.92
N ILE A 520 -19.34 7.74 -28.12
CA ILE A 520 -20.17 8.25 -29.22
C ILE A 520 -20.85 7.08 -29.96
N GLU A 521 -22.18 7.00 -29.90
CA GLU A 521 -22.96 5.91 -30.50
C GLU A 521 -22.78 5.84 -32.03
N GLN A 522 -22.70 6.99 -32.70
CA GLN A 522 -22.59 7.09 -34.15
C GLN A 522 -21.16 6.85 -34.68
N ALA A 523 -20.16 6.75 -33.80
CA ALA A 523 -18.77 6.53 -34.21
C ALA A 523 -18.48 5.03 -34.37
N PRO A 524 -17.85 4.58 -35.48
CA PRO A 524 -17.42 3.20 -35.63
C PRO A 524 -16.23 2.94 -34.70
N SER A 525 -16.54 2.49 -33.48
CA SER A 525 -15.59 2.45 -32.36
C SER A 525 -14.32 1.64 -32.66
N ILE A 526 -14.45 0.36 -33.07
CA ILE A 526 -13.30 -0.50 -33.35
C ILE A 526 -12.40 0.07 -34.47
N PRO A 527 -12.94 0.46 -35.65
CA PRO A 527 -12.15 1.14 -36.68
C PRO A 527 -11.47 2.42 -36.20
N THR A 528 -12.15 3.23 -35.40
CA THR A 528 -11.61 4.49 -34.88
C THR A 528 -10.44 4.24 -33.92
N LEU A 529 -10.61 3.31 -32.97
CA LEU A 529 -9.59 2.92 -31.99
C LEU A 529 -8.34 2.35 -32.67
N ALA A 530 -8.51 1.49 -33.68
CA ALA A 530 -7.40 0.96 -34.46
C ALA A 530 -6.67 2.06 -35.25
N ALA A 531 -7.39 3.02 -35.82
CA ALA A 531 -6.79 4.15 -36.53
C ALA A 531 -6.00 5.07 -35.59
N VAL A 532 -6.50 5.30 -34.37
CA VAL A 532 -5.76 6.03 -33.35
C VAL A 532 -4.45 5.34 -33.00
N LEU A 533 -4.43 4.01 -32.82
CA LEU A 533 -3.19 3.27 -32.53
C LEU A 533 -2.12 3.47 -33.61
N VAL A 534 -2.52 3.40 -34.88
CA VAL A 534 -1.60 3.60 -36.01
C VAL A 534 -1.01 5.02 -36.01
N SER A 535 -1.83 6.02 -35.67
CA SER A 535 -1.38 7.42 -35.63
C SER A 535 -0.63 7.81 -34.35
N ALA A 536 -0.74 7.02 -33.27
CA ALA A 536 -0.18 7.36 -31.96
C ALA A 536 1.35 7.27 -31.88
N GLY A 537 2.02 6.63 -32.85
CA GLY A 537 3.48 6.52 -32.84
C GLY A 537 4.00 5.73 -31.63
N ASP A 538 4.92 6.31 -30.86
CA ASP A 538 5.51 5.73 -29.64
C ASP A 538 4.89 6.27 -28.34
N ASP A 539 3.70 6.86 -28.41
CA ASP A 539 2.99 7.39 -27.25
C ASP A 539 2.78 6.32 -26.16
N LYS A 540 3.03 6.71 -24.91
CA LYS A 540 3.05 5.81 -23.75
C LYS A 540 1.68 5.54 -23.16
N LEU A 541 0.69 6.42 -23.38
CA LEU A 541 -0.61 6.37 -22.72
C LEU A 541 -1.73 5.93 -23.67
N ILE A 542 -1.73 6.40 -24.92
CA ILE A 542 -2.77 6.09 -25.92
C ILE A 542 -2.98 4.57 -26.08
N PRO A 543 -1.95 3.71 -26.18
CA PRO A 543 -2.18 2.27 -26.32
C PRO A 543 -2.95 1.65 -25.16
N HIS A 544 -2.77 2.18 -23.93
CA HIS A 544 -3.50 1.73 -22.75
C HIS A 544 -4.96 2.17 -22.81
N ILE A 545 -5.23 3.43 -23.20
CA ILE A 545 -6.59 3.96 -23.30
C ILE A 545 -7.35 3.32 -24.45
N VAL A 546 -6.70 3.09 -25.59
CA VAL A 546 -7.29 2.31 -26.68
C VAL A 546 -7.62 0.91 -26.20
N TRP A 547 -6.71 0.23 -25.49
CA TRP A 547 -6.99 -1.09 -24.96
C TRP A 547 -8.24 -1.10 -24.08
N GLN A 548 -8.37 -0.17 -23.13
CA GLN A 548 -9.51 -0.09 -22.21
C GLN A 548 -10.85 0.09 -22.93
N ASN A 549 -10.87 0.83 -24.04
CA ASN A 549 -12.07 1.05 -24.84
C ASN A 549 -12.32 -0.06 -25.88
N LEU A 550 -11.27 -0.78 -26.29
CA LEU A 550 -11.33 -1.84 -27.30
C LEU A 550 -11.73 -3.19 -26.70
N TYR A 551 -11.12 -3.61 -25.59
CA TYR A 551 -11.27 -4.97 -25.07
C TYR A 551 -12.70 -5.40 -24.68
N PRO A 552 -13.61 -4.52 -24.22
CA PRO A 552 -14.99 -4.92 -23.95
C PRO A 552 -15.74 -5.26 -25.24
N ARG A 553 -15.44 -4.55 -26.35
CA ARG A 553 -16.08 -4.75 -27.66
C ARG A 553 -15.57 -5.99 -28.38
N LEU A 554 -14.33 -6.40 -28.14
CA LEU A 554 -13.75 -7.60 -28.75
C LEU A 554 -14.51 -8.89 -28.39
N GLU A 555 -15.30 -8.90 -27.31
CA GLU A 555 -16.11 -10.07 -26.94
C GLU A 555 -17.23 -10.36 -27.94
N THR A 556 -17.84 -9.31 -28.49
CA THR A 556 -19.05 -9.41 -29.32
C THR A 556 -18.84 -8.93 -30.75
N GLU A 557 -17.80 -8.13 -31.01
CA GLU A 557 -17.58 -7.43 -32.28
C GLU A 557 -16.19 -7.73 -32.90
N SER A 558 -15.50 -8.80 -32.49
CA SER A 558 -14.15 -9.13 -32.97
C SER A 558 -14.00 -9.21 -34.49
N GLY A 559 -15.08 -9.61 -35.20
CA GLY A 559 -15.12 -9.67 -36.67
C GLY A 559 -14.77 -8.34 -37.34
N GLN A 560 -15.17 -7.20 -36.76
CA GLN A 560 -14.82 -5.87 -37.28
C GLN A 560 -13.33 -5.60 -37.19
N PHE A 561 -12.69 -6.00 -36.09
CA PHE A 561 -11.25 -5.82 -35.91
C PHE A 561 -10.46 -6.65 -36.93
N PHE A 562 -10.89 -7.89 -37.20
CA PHE A 562 -10.23 -8.73 -38.21
C PHE A 562 -10.33 -8.18 -39.63
N ALA A 563 -11.47 -7.60 -39.99
CA ALA A 563 -11.62 -6.95 -41.29
C ALA A 563 -10.61 -5.80 -41.48
N LEU A 564 -10.23 -5.09 -40.41
CA LEU A 564 -9.22 -4.03 -40.47
C LEU A 564 -7.82 -4.58 -40.75
N LEU A 565 -7.50 -5.76 -40.23
CA LEU A 565 -6.20 -6.40 -40.45
C LEU A 565 -6.03 -6.92 -41.89
N GLU A 566 -7.07 -6.91 -42.74
CA GLU A 566 -6.92 -7.15 -44.18
C GLU A 566 -6.22 -5.97 -44.89
N ASP A 567 -6.26 -4.77 -44.30
CA ASP A 567 -5.51 -3.59 -44.78
C ASP A 567 -4.07 -3.62 -44.23
N PRO A 568 -3.04 -3.64 -45.12
CA PRO A 568 -1.64 -3.66 -44.72
C PRO A 568 -1.22 -2.55 -43.77
N ARG A 569 -1.92 -1.40 -43.77
CA ARG A 569 -1.64 -0.29 -42.83
C ARG A 569 -1.81 -0.73 -41.38
N PHE A 570 -2.85 -1.50 -41.06
CA PHE A 570 -3.05 -2.00 -39.71
C PHE A 570 -2.23 -3.26 -39.46
N ALA A 571 -2.16 -4.16 -40.43
CA ALA A 571 -1.49 -5.45 -40.28
C ALA A 571 0.04 -5.35 -40.13
N SER A 572 0.65 -4.26 -40.58
CA SER A 572 2.11 -4.04 -40.47
C SER A 572 2.50 -3.02 -39.41
N ASP A 573 1.52 -2.39 -38.75
CA ASP A 573 1.79 -1.37 -37.74
C ASP A 573 2.36 -1.97 -36.45
N PRO A 574 3.47 -1.43 -35.90
CA PRO A 574 4.09 -1.96 -34.69
C PRO A 574 3.21 -1.91 -33.44
N GLN A 575 2.39 -0.87 -33.27
CA GLN A 575 1.52 -0.73 -32.09
C GLN A 575 0.35 -1.72 -32.16
N VAL A 576 -0.27 -1.85 -33.34
CA VAL A 576 -1.28 -2.89 -33.57
C VAL A 576 -0.69 -4.27 -33.32
N ALA A 577 0.50 -4.55 -33.87
CA ALA A 577 1.19 -5.83 -33.67
C ALA A 577 1.53 -6.10 -32.20
N ALA A 578 1.88 -5.08 -31.42
CA ALA A 578 2.15 -5.19 -29.99
C ALA A 578 0.90 -5.52 -29.16
N LEU A 579 -0.28 -5.03 -29.57
CA LEU A 579 -1.54 -5.32 -28.89
C LEU A 579 -2.15 -6.68 -29.30
N LEU A 580 -1.79 -7.23 -30.48
CA LEU A 580 -2.37 -8.48 -30.99
C LEU A 580 -2.38 -9.62 -29.96
N PRO A 581 -1.30 -9.95 -29.23
CA PRO A 581 -1.36 -11.02 -28.23
C PRO A 581 -2.46 -10.82 -27.18
N ARG A 582 -2.70 -9.57 -26.75
CA ARG A 582 -3.75 -9.24 -25.78
C ARG A 582 -5.14 -9.34 -26.40
N ILE A 583 -5.31 -8.80 -27.61
CA ILE A 583 -6.56 -8.89 -28.38
C ILE A 583 -6.97 -10.36 -28.54
N ILE A 584 -6.00 -11.20 -28.90
CA ILE A 584 -6.21 -12.62 -29.14
C ILE A 584 -6.53 -13.35 -27.84
N ASP A 585 -5.80 -13.07 -26.76
CA ASP A 585 -6.12 -13.61 -25.45
C ASP A 585 -7.55 -13.23 -25.00
N ARG A 586 -7.96 -11.98 -25.22
CA ARG A 586 -9.31 -11.50 -24.87
C ARG A 586 -10.39 -12.17 -25.70
N ILE A 587 -10.18 -12.29 -27.01
CA ILE A 587 -11.11 -12.98 -27.91
C ILE A 587 -11.20 -14.43 -27.47
N LEU A 588 -10.09 -15.16 -27.32
CA LEU A 588 -10.11 -16.56 -26.89
C LEU A 588 -10.76 -16.78 -25.51
N ALA A 589 -10.70 -15.78 -24.63
CA ALA A 589 -11.41 -15.81 -23.35
C ALA A 589 -12.93 -15.68 -23.50
N ALA A 590 -13.47 -15.10 -24.58
CA ALA A 590 -14.91 -14.91 -24.68
C ALA A 590 -15.69 -16.25 -24.64
N PRO A 591 -16.86 -16.29 -23.97
CA PRO A 591 -17.62 -17.52 -23.81
C PRO A 591 -18.21 -18.00 -25.15
N ASN A 592 -18.55 -17.07 -26.05
CA ASN A 592 -19.23 -17.32 -27.32
C ASN A 592 -18.38 -16.98 -28.56
N VAL A 593 -17.07 -17.23 -28.54
CA VAL A 593 -16.23 -16.96 -29.72
C VAL A 593 -16.66 -17.84 -30.88
N GLU A 594 -16.97 -17.22 -32.00
CA GLU A 594 -17.10 -17.93 -33.26
C GLU A 594 -15.75 -18.54 -33.66
N THR A 595 -15.68 -19.86 -33.77
CA THR A 595 -14.46 -20.58 -34.17
C THR A 595 -13.88 -20.05 -35.49
N ASP A 596 -14.73 -19.55 -36.40
CA ASP A 596 -14.35 -18.88 -37.65
C ASP A 596 -13.51 -17.61 -37.44
N SER A 597 -13.81 -16.82 -36.40
CA SER A 597 -13.06 -15.61 -36.04
C SER A 597 -11.61 -15.94 -35.62
N ILE A 598 -11.43 -17.01 -34.84
CA ILE A 598 -10.10 -17.49 -34.42
C ILE A 598 -9.30 -17.98 -35.65
N VAL A 599 -9.97 -18.65 -36.58
CA VAL A 599 -9.34 -19.21 -37.78
C VAL A 599 -8.90 -18.11 -38.73
N LYS A 600 -9.76 -17.13 -38.99
CA LYS A 600 -9.43 -15.94 -39.80
C LYS A 600 -8.21 -15.22 -39.25
N LEU A 601 -8.18 -15.01 -37.93
CA LEU A 601 -7.04 -14.41 -37.24
C LEU A 601 -5.74 -15.20 -37.44
N VAL A 602 -5.74 -16.50 -37.11
CA VAL A 602 -4.53 -17.34 -37.22
C VAL A 602 -4.07 -17.39 -38.67
N LYS A 603 -5.00 -17.47 -39.63
CA LYS A 603 -4.70 -17.44 -41.07
C LYS A 603 -4.05 -16.12 -41.48
N LEU A 604 -4.65 -14.99 -41.12
CA LEU A 604 -4.16 -13.66 -41.48
C LEU A 604 -2.78 -13.37 -40.89
N VAL A 605 -2.57 -13.79 -39.65
CA VAL A 605 -1.30 -13.66 -38.94
C VAL A 605 -0.24 -14.62 -39.51
N ALA A 606 -0.64 -15.79 -40.02
CA ALA A 606 0.25 -16.72 -40.72
C ALA A 606 0.66 -16.25 -42.11
N GLU A 607 -0.26 -15.64 -42.84
CA GLU A 607 -0.05 -15.16 -44.21
C GLU A 607 0.68 -13.82 -44.26
N THR A 608 0.63 -13.01 -43.19
CA THR A 608 1.29 -11.70 -43.10
C THR A 608 2.68 -11.79 -42.45
N PRO A 609 3.79 -11.61 -43.19
CA PRO A 609 5.14 -11.77 -42.63
C PRO A 609 5.46 -10.88 -41.43
N ALA A 610 4.91 -9.64 -41.40
CA ALA A 610 5.10 -8.69 -40.32
C ALA A 610 4.47 -9.16 -38.98
N LEU A 611 3.47 -10.05 -39.04
CA LEU A 611 2.73 -10.54 -37.88
C LEU A 611 3.22 -11.90 -37.36
N ARG A 612 4.28 -12.48 -37.94
CA ARG A 612 4.75 -13.83 -37.56
C ARG A 612 5.14 -13.97 -36.08
N SER A 613 5.64 -12.92 -35.44
CA SER A 613 5.90 -12.92 -34.00
C SER A 613 4.61 -12.97 -33.19
N ALA A 614 3.60 -12.20 -33.60
CA ALA A 614 2.26 -12.28 -33.05
C ALA A 614 1.65 -13.67 -33.27
N LEU A 615 1.91 -14.34 -34.41
CA LEU A 615 1.48 -15.71 -34.66
C LEU A 615 1.98 -16.67 -33.60
N SER A 616 3.28 -16.64 -33.33
CA SER A 616 3.95 -17.49 -32.34
C SER A 616 3.30 -17.31 -30.97
N ASN A 617 3.14 -16.06 -30.52
CA ASN A 617 2.47 -15.76 -29.24
C ASN A 617 0.99 -16.22 -29.20
N SER A 618 0.29 -16.09 -30.32
CA SER A 618 -1.12 -16.49 -30.46
C SER A 618 -1.28 -18.00 -30.38
N LEU A 619 -0.44 -18.74 -31.12
CA LEU A 619 -0.43 -20.20 -31.11
C LEU A 619 0.01 -20.73 -29.75
N ALA A 620 0.97 -20.10 -29.09
CA ALA A 620 1.37 -20.44 -27.72
C ALA A 620 0.23 -20.24 -26.73
N THR A 621 -0.49 -19.11 -26.81
CA THR A 621 -1.66 -18.81 -25.96
C THR A 621 -2.79 -19.82 -26.21
N LEU A 622 -3.07 -20.12 -27.48
CA LEU A 622 -4.08 -21.09 -27.86
C LEU A 622 -3.72 -22.49 -27.37
N ALA A 623 -2.48 -22.92 -27.57
CA ALA A 623 -1.97 -24.19 -27.07
C ALA A 623 -2.09 -24.27 -25.55
N ALA A 624 -1.73 -23.22 -24.82
CA ALA A 624 -1.86 -23.16 -23.37
C ALA A 624 -3.31 -23.33 -22.88
N ARG A 625 -4.28 -22.70 -23.56
CA ARG A 625 -5.72 -22.81 -23.23
C ARG A 625 -6.32 -24.18 -23.57
N VAL A 626 -5.87 -24.81 -24.65
CA VAL A 626 -6.25 -26.20 -24.94
C VAL A 626 -5.63 -27.14 -23.89
N GLN A 627 -4.37 -26.90 -23.52
CA GLN A 627 -3.65 -27.71 -22.53
C GLN A 627 -4.20 -27.55 -21.11
N SER A 628 -4.77 -26.38 -20.76
CA SER A 628 -5.40 -26.11 -19.46
C SER A 628 -6.83 -26.67 -19.36
N GLY A 629 -7.44 -27.07 -20.47
CA GLY A 629 -8.83 -27.52 -20.53
C GLY A 629 -9.84 -26.40 -20.80
N GLU A 630 -9.40 -25.12 -20.82
CA GLU A 630 -10.26 -23.96 -21.14
C GLU A 630 -10.90 -24.07 -22.54
N ILE A 631 -10.26 -24.80 -23.47
CA ILE A 631 -10.83 -25.16 -24.78
C ILE A 631 -10.81 -26.68 -24.93
N SER A 632 -11.97 -27.31 -24.79
CA SER A 632 -12.12 -28.78 -24.84
C SER A 632 -13.36 -29.19 -25.67
N GLY A 633 -13.71 -30.49 -25.66
CA GLY A 633 -14.98 -30.98 -26.21
C GLY A 633 -15.22 -30.72 -27.70
N ASP A 634 -16.44 -30.31 -28.04
CA ASP A 634 -16.85 -29.97 -29.43
C ASP A 634 -16.12 -28.75 -29.97
N ARG A 635 -15.86 -27.74 -29.13
CA ARG A 635 -15.15 -26.52 -29.51
C ARG A 635 -13.73 -26.83 -29.99
N LEU A 636 -13.02 -27.71 -29.28
CA LEU A 636 -11.70 -28.17 -29.71
C LEU A 636 -11.76 -28.95 -31.03
N ARG A 637 -12.79 -29.79 -31.24
CA ARG A 637 -12.97 -30.55 -32.49
C ARG A 637 -13.20 -29.63 -33.69
N GLU A 638 -14.09 -28.67 -33.54
CA GLU A 638 -14.39 -27.67 -34.57
C GLU A 638 -13.13 -26.85 -34.90
N MET A 639 -12.47 -26.32 -33.87
CA MET A 639 -11.28 -25.49 -34.03
C MET A 639 -10.14 -26.24 -34.71
N ARG A 640 -9.91 -27.50 -34.35
CA ARG A 640 -8.95 -28.36 -35.04
C ARG A 640 -9.27 -28.46 -36.53
N SER A 641 -10.52 -28.77 -36.89
CA SER A 641 -10.91 -29.00 -38.28
C SER A 641 -10.62 -27.80 -39.19
N LEU A 642 -10.70 -26.59 -38.63
CA LEU A 642 -10.49 -25.33 -39.35
C LEU A 642 -9.03 -24.84 -39.30
N LEU A 643 -8.31 -25.04 -38.19
CA LEU A 643 -6.93 -24.57 -38.04
C LEU A 643 -5.87 -25.52 -38.59
N GLU A 644 -6.16 -26.83 -38.65
CA GLU A 644 -5.20 -27.82 -39.14
C GLU A 644 -4.67 -27.47 -40.55
N PRO A 645 -5.51 -27.13 -41.56
CA PRO A 645 -5.03 -26.70 -42.87
C PRO A 645 -4.16 -25.43 -42.84
N VAL A 646 -4.40 -24.52 -41.89
CA VAL A 646 -3.71 -23.23 -41.78
C VAL A 646 -2.31 -23.39 -41.18
N ILE A 647 -2.15 -24.27 -40.18
CA ILE A 647 -0.85 -24.47 -39.53
C ILE A 647 0.03 -25.50 -40.24
N GLN A 648 -0.54 -26.34 -41.11
CA GLN A 648 0.22 -27.37 -41.85
C GLN A 648 1.41 -26.82 -42.64
N PRO A 649 1.31 -25.70 -43.39
CA PRO A 649 2.46 -25.07 -44.02
C PRO A 649 3.58 -24.68 -43.04
N THR A 650 3.22 -24.21 -41.85
CA THR A 650 4.16 -23.88 -40.77
C THR A 650 4.84 -25.13 -40.21
N LEU A 651 4.08 -26.22 -39.99
CA LEU A 651 4.62 -27.51 -39.57
C LEU A 651 5.56 -28.11 -40.63
N ALA A 652 5.19 -28.06 -41.91
CA ALA A 652 5.97 -28.57 -43.03
C ALA A 652 7.26 -27.78 -43.28
N ALA A 653 7.28 -26.48 -42.99
CA ALA A 653 8.48 -25.65 -43.08
C ALA A 653 9.55 -25.99 -42.02
N GLY A 654 9.17 -26.69 -40.95
CA GLY A 654 10.06 -27.06 -39.85
C GLY A 654 10.67 -25.86 -39.13
N GLU A 655 11.81 -26.04 -38.47
CA GLU A 655 12.51 -25.01 -37.68
C GLU A 655 12.88 -23.73 -38.45
N LYS A 656 12.79 -23.74 -39.79
CA LYS A 656 12.97 -22.54 -40.63
C LYS A 656 11.86 -21.50 -40.43
N ASN A 657 10.70 -21.91 -39.94
CA ASN A 657 9.60 -21.01 -39.62
C ASN A 657 9.64 -20.65 -38.11
N PRO A 658 9.73 -19.36 -37.74
CA PRO A 658 9.76 -18.93 -36.34
C PRO A 658 8.59 -19.44 -35.47
N ALA A 659 7.42 -19.68 -36.07
CA ALA A 659 6.23 -20.17 -35.38
C ALA A 659 6.11 -21.71 -35.35
N TYR A 660 7.09 -22.45 -35.89
CA TYR A 660 7.06 -23.91 -35.96
C TYR A 660 6.87 -24.57 -34.59
N PHE A 661 7.61 -24.10 -33.60
CA PHE A 661 7.57 -24.67 -32.26
C PHE A 661 6.17 -24.53 -31.64
N ASP A 662 5.56 -23.35 -31.69
CA ASP A 662 4.23 -23.10 -31.11
C ASP A 662 3.12 -23.80 -31.90
N ALA A 663 3.26 -23.89 -33.22
CA ALA A 663 2.38 -24.70 -34.06
C ALA A 663 2.46 -26.20 -33.69
N ALA A 664 3.66 -26.70 -33.42
CA ALA A 664 3.87 -28.08 -32.98
C ALA A 664 3.29 -28.32 -31.57
N LEU A 665 3.43 -27.38 -30.63
CA LEU A 665 2.80 -27.47 -29.30
C LEU A 665 1.28 -27.61 -29.42
N LEU A 666 0.64 -26.83 -30.29
CA LEU A 666 -0.79 -26.93 -30.56
C LEU A 666 -1.14 -28.26 -31.24
N ALA A 667 -0.39 -28.67 -32.27
CA ALA A 667 -0.64 -29.91 -33.00
C ALA A 667 -0.51 -31.18 -32.13
N VAL A 668 0.34 -31.16 -31.10
CA VAL A 668 0.42 -32.24 -30.09
C VAL A 668 -0.94 -32.44 -29.40
N THR A 669 -1.64 -31.35 -29.06
CA THR A 669 -2.97 -31.44 -28.44
C THR A 669 -4.03 -32.06 -29.37
N TRP A 670 -3.77 -32.09 -30.68
CA TRP A 670 -4.64 -32.70 -31.70
C TRP A 670 -4.28 -34.14 -32.05
N LYS A 671 -3.35 -34.75 -31.30
CA LYS A 671 -2.86 -36.11 -31.53
C LYS A 671 -2.08 -36.27 -32.85
N ASN A 672 -1.36 -35.23 -33.28
CA ASN A 672 -0.44 -35.33 -34.41
C ASN A 672 0.85 -36.07 -33.98
N ALA A 673 1.13 -37.22 -34.59
CA ALA A 673 2.26 -38.08 -34.22
C ALA A 673 3.64 -37.46 -34.51
N ASP A 674 3.77 -36.74 -35.62
CA ASP A 674 5.04 -36.09 -36.00
C ASP A 674 5.36 -34.93 -35.06
N ALA A 675 4.34 -34.12 -34.72
CA ALA A 675 4.47 -33.06 -33.72
C ALA A 675 4.81 -33.62 -32.34
N GLN A 676 4.21 -34.75 -31.94
CA GLN A 676 4.53 -35.43 -30.68
C GLN A 676 5.99 -35.87 -30.63
N LEU A 677 6.51 -36.47 -31.72
CA LEU A 677 7.91 -36.85 -31.82
C LEU A 677 8.84 -35.63 -31.75
N ALA A 678 8.52 -34.55 -32.46
CA ALA A 678 9.30 -33.32 -32.47
C ALA A 678 9.35 -32.66 -31.09
N ILE A 679 8.19 -32.48 -30.44
CA ILE A 679 8.10 -31.87 -29.11
C ILE A 679 8.78 -32.74 -28.03
N ARG A 680 8.68 -34.08 -28.13
CA ARG A 680 9.43 -34.98 -27.25
C ARG A 680 10.94 -34.82 -27.42
N SER A 681 11.41 -34.70 -28.67
CA SER A 681 12.82 -34.44 -28.96
C SER A 681 13.29 -33.14 -28.31
N VAL A 682 12.51 -32.06 -28.40
CA VAL A 682 12.84 -30.78 -27.73
C VAL A 682 12.91 -30.93 -26.22
N TYR A 683 11.99 -31.65 -25.59
CA TYR A 683 12.03 -31.86 -24.13
C TYR A 683 13.27 -32.66 -23.69
N GLN A 684 13.66 -33.66 -24.47
CA GLN A 684 14.79 -34.55 -24.17
C GLN A 684 16.15 -33.94 -24.52
N ASP A 685 16.21 -32.94 -25.42
CA ASP A 685 17.44 -32.29 -25.82
C ASP A 685 18.03 -31.44 -24.69
N PRO A 686 19.23 -31.78 -24.14
CA PRO A 686 19.87 -30.97 -23.11
C PRO A 686 20.37 -29.62 -23.62
N ALA A 687 20.51 -29.41 -24.94
CA ALA A 687 20.91 -28.13 -25.53
C ALA A 687 19.75 -27.15 -25.71
N ALA A 688 18.49 -27.61 -25.65
CA ALA A 688 17.33 -26.76 -25.78
C ALA A 688 17.13 -25.82 -24.57
N LEU A 689 16.64 -24.60 -24.82
CA LEU A 689 16.35 -23.63 -23.76
C LEU A 689 15.33 -24.19 -22.77
N ALA A 690 15.58 -23.99 -21.46
CA ALA A 690 14.72 -24.49 -20.39
C ALA A 690 13.24 -24.11 -20.57
N ALA A 691 12.95 -22.87 -20.97
CA ALA A 691 11.57 -22.42 -21.23
C ALA A 691 10.87 -23.22 -22.35
N LYS A 692 11.59 -23.53 -23.44
CA LYS A 692 11.05 -24.38 -24.53
C LYS A 692 10.82 -25.81 -24.05
N ARG A 693 11.72 -26.35 -23.23
CA ARG A 693 11.57 -27.69 -22.64
C ARG A 693 10.36 -27.74 -21.70
N SER A 694 10.14 -26.72 -20.87
CA SER A 694 8.96 -26.63 -20.00
C SER A 694 7.66 -26.55 -20.80
N ALA A 695 7.61 -25.74 -21.87
CA ALA A 695 6.44 -25.67 -22.77
C ALA A 695 6.17 -27.01 -23.48
N ALA A 696 7.21 -27.69 -23.96
CA ALA A 696 7.12 -29.01 -24.57
C ALA A 696 6.53 -30.05 -23.60
N LEU A 697 7.00 -30.05 -22.35
CA LEU A 697 6.47 -30.93 -21.32
C LEU A 697 4.99 -30.68 -21.04
N ALA A 698 4.57 -29.41 -20.92
CA ALA A 698 3.17 -29.07 -20.69
C ALA A 698 2.25 -29.63 -21.79
N ALA A 699 2.66 -29.53 -23.07
CA ALA A 699 1.93 -30.09 -24.20
C ALA A 699 1.85 -31.63 -24.15
N LEU A 700 2.96 -32.31 -23.85
CA LEU A 700 3.02 -33.78 -23.76
C LEU A 700 2.18 -34.33 -22.60
N VAL A 701 2.19 -33.63 -21.45
CA VAL A 701 1.35 -33.97 -20.30
C VAL A 701 -0.12 -33.81 -20.64
N ALA A 702 -0.53 -32.69 -21.24
CA ALA A 702 -1.91 -32.45 -21.64
C ALA A 702 -2.41 -33.47 -22.68
N PHE A 703 -1.52 -33.93 -23.56
CA PHE A 703 -1.82 -35.00 -24.51
C PHE A 703 -2.01 -36.38 -23.84
N GLY A 704 -1.42 -36.60 -22.67
CA GLY A 704 -1.41 -37.91 -22.00
C GLY A 704 -0.31 -38.83 -22.54
N ASP A 705 0.88 -38.30 -22.85
CA ASP A 705 2.00 -39.08 -23.38
C ASP A 705 2.46 -40.15 -22.38
N GLU A 706 2.31 -41.43 -22.73
CA GLU A 706 2.65 -42.57 -21.86
C GLU A 706 4.15 -42.66 -21.52
N GLN A 707 5.03 -42.02 -22.30
CA GLN A 707 6.48 -42.03 -22.07
C GLN A 707 6.96 -40.83 -21.24
N ILE A 708 6.04 -39.96 -20.77
CA ILE A 708 6.44 -38.73 -20.09
C ILE A 708 6.99 -38.97 -18.70
N VAL A 709 6.46 -39.93 -17.95
CA VAL A 709 6.92 -40.23 -16.58
C VAL A 709 8.39 -40.72 -16.58
N PRO A 710 8.81 -41.66 -17.44
CA PRO A 710 10.21 -42.00 -17.63
C PRO A 710 11.08 -40.81 -18.07
N ALA A 711 10.60 -39.98 -19.00
CA ALA A 711 11.34 -38.83 -19.49
C ALA A 711 11.58 -37.77 -18.40
N VAL A 712 10.55 -37.47 -17.60
CA VAL A 712 10.66 -36.57 -16.44
C VAL A 712 11.63 -37.14 -15.41
N ARG A 713 11.57 -38.44 -15.11
CA ARG A 713 12.52 -39.08 -14.20
C ARG A 713 13.97 -38.83 -14.62
N ALA A 714 14.28 -38.97 -15.91
CA ALA A 714 15.62 -38.71 -16.45
C ALA A 714 16.08 -37.25 -16.20
N VAL A 715 15.19 -36.27 -16.39
CA VAL A 715 15.48 -34.85 -16.13
C VAL A 715 15.67 -34.56 -14.63
N LEU A 716 14.91 -35.23 -13.76
CA LEU A 716 15.02 -35.06 -12.31
C LEU A 716 16.34 -35.61 -11.73
N VAL A 717 16.85 -36.71 -12.30
CA VAL A 717 18.10 -37.34 -11.82
C VAL A 717 19.37 -36.80 -12.49
N ASP A 718 19.27 -36.17 -13.66
CA ASP A 718 20.43 -35.58 -14.36
C ASP A 718 20.84 -34.23 -13.75
N ARG A 719 21.71 -34.30 -12.73
CA ARG A 719 22.21 -33.14 -11.96
C ARG A 719 23.17 -32.22 -12.73
N GLN A 720 23.72 -32.65 -13.87
CA GLN A 720 24.74 -31.89 -14.60
C GLN A 720 24.19 -31.12 -15.80
N LYS A 721 23.05 -31.57 -16.38
CA LYS A 721 22.53 -31.00 -17.64
C LYS A 721 21.17 -30.33 -17.53
N ALA A 722 20.38 -30.58 -16.48
CA ALA A 722 19.07 -29.94 -16.29
C ALA A 722 19.16 -28.73 -15.34
N SER A 723 18.55 -27.60 -15.72
CA SER A 723 18.45 -26.44 -14.83
C SER A 723 17.47 -26.72 -13.69
N ARG A 724 17.70 -26.08 -12.52
CA ARG A 724 16.79 -26.19 -11.36
C ARG A 724 15.35 -25.76 -11.68
N LEU A 725 15.20 -24.73 -12.52
CA LEU A 725 13.89 -24.24 -12.97
C LEU A 725 13.14 -25.33 -13.77
N LEU A 726 13.81 -25.97 -14.73
CA LEU A 726 13.20 -27.03 -15.53
C LEU A 726 12.81 -28.25 -14.68
N GLN A 727 13.63 -28.61 -13.69
CA GLN A 727 13.32 -29.70 -12.76
C GLN A 727 12.06 -29.37 -11.94
N ALA A 728 11.95 -28.14 -11.44
CA ALA A 728 10.77 -27.67 -10.73
C ALA A 728 9.51 -27.64 -11.61
N ASP A 729 9.61 -27.10 -12.83
CA ASP A 729 8.52 -27.09 -13.82
C ASP A 729 8.09 -28.53 -14.15
N SER A 730 9.05 -29.45 -14.22
CA SER A 730 8.76 -30.85 -14.53
C SER A 730 7.97 -31.56 -13.43
N ILE A 731 8.27 -31.29 -12.17
CA ILE A 731 7.47 -31.78 -11.04
C ILE A 731 6.05 -31.18 -11.11
N ALA A 732 5.94 -29.86 -11.35
CA ALA A 732 4.66 -29.18 -11.36
C ALA A 732 3.73 -29.65 -12.50
N ALA A 733 4.29 -29.97 -13.68
CA ALA A 733 3.51 -30.44 -14.83
C ALA A 733 2.86 -31.80 -14.57
N LEU A 734 3.53 -32.71 -13.84
CA LEU A 734 3.00 -34.04 -13.53
C LEU A 734 1.66 -34.03 -12.77
N GLY A 735 1.31 -32.93 -12.09
CA GLY A 735 0.07 -32.80 -11.34
C GLY A 735 -1.20 -32.96 -12.18
N ARG A 736 -1.11 -32.69 -13.49
CA ARG A 736 -2.22 -32.88 -14.44
C ARG A 736 -2.42 -34.33 -14.87
N LEU A 737 -1.50 -35.23 -14.57
CA LEU A 737 -1.70 -36.66 -14.82
C LEU A 737 -2.53 -37.28 -13.69
N ASP A 738 -3.37 -38.25 -14.03
CA ASP A 738 -4.09 -39.08 -13.05
C ASP A 738 -3.57 -40.52 -13.10
N GLN A 739 -2.28 -40.69 -12.81
CA GLN A 739 -1.58 -41.97 -12.90
C GLN A 739 -0.93 -42.32 -11.54
N PRO A 740 -1.24 -43.48 -10.93
CA PRO A 740 -0.61 -43.91 -9.68
C PRO A 740 0.92 -44.02 -9.77
N GLN A 741 1.47 -44.31 -10.95
CA GLN A 741 2.90 -44.46 -11.24
C GLN A 741 3.68 -43.16 -11.01
N VAL A 742 3.01 -42.00 -11.07
CA VAL A 742 3.63 -40.70 -10.78
C VAL A 742 4.13 -40.67 -9.34
N ALA A 743 3.30 -41.10 -8.39
CA ALA A 743 3.67 -41.13 -6.98
C ALA A 743 4.80 -42.13 -6.71
N GLU A 744 4.72 -43.33 -7.29
CA GLU A 744 5.77 -44.35 -7.19
C GLU A 744 7.12 -43.84 -7.71
N MET A 745 7.12 -43.21 -8.89
CA MET A 745 8.32 -42.64 -9.50
C MET A 745 8.91 -41.52 -8.64
N LEU A 746 8.08 -40.60 -8.14
CA LEU A 746 8.54 -39.47 -7.35
C LEU A 746 9.06 -39.90 -5.98
N LEU A 747 8.37 -40.81 -5.29
CA LEU A 747 8.80 -41.36 -4.01
C LEU A 747 10.14 -42.11 -4.14
N SER A 748 10.32 -42.91 -5.19
CA SER A 748 11.59 -43.61 -5.44
C SER A 748 12.75 -42.68 -5.82
N THR A 749 12.44 -41.54 -6.45
CA THR A 749 13.43 -40.54 -6.87
C THR A 749 13.74 -39.53 -5.76
N TYR A 750 12.83 -39.34 -4.78
CA TYR A 750 12.91 -38.37 -3.70
C TYR A 750 14.27 -38.28 -2.97
N PRO A 751 14.94 -39.39 -2.61
CA PRO A 751 16.24 -39.35 -1.93
C PRO A 751 17.37 -38.80 -2.82
N GLN A 752 17.19 -38.84 -4.14
CA GLN A 752 18.17 -38.39 -5.14
C GLN A 752 17.96 -36.93 -5.56
N LEU A 753 16.87 -36.30 -5.13
CA LEU A 753 16.56 -34.92 -5.48
C LEU A 753 17.43 -33.93 -4.69
N ALA A 754 17.58 -32.74 -5.26
CA ALA A 754 18.16 -31.63 -4.53
C ALA A 754 17.21 -31.15 -3.42
N PRO A 755 17.72 -30.62 -2.29
CA PRO A 755 16.89 -30.22 -1.15
C PRO A 755 15.79 -29.21 -1.49
N ASP A 756 16.02 -28.33 -2.46
CA ASP A 756 15.06 -27.32 -2.92
C ASP A 756 13.90 -27.90 -3.78
N LEU A 757 14.07 -29.11 -4.31
CA LEU A 757 13.05 -29.79 -5.12
C LEU A 757 12.17 -30.74 -4.29
N GLN A 758 12.67 -31.25 -3.16
CA GLN A 758 11.95 -32.17 -2.29
C GLN A 758 10.59 -31.61 -1.80
N PRO A 759 10.49 -30.35 -1.31
CA PRO A 759 9.20 -29.78 -0.92
C PRO A 759 8.18 -29.71 -2.06
N LYS A 760 8.63 -29.48 -3.30
CA LYS A 760 7.76 -29.42 -4.49
C LYS A 760 7.16 -30.79 -4.81
N VAL A 761 7.92 -31.86 -4.61
CA VAL A 761 7.41 -33.24 -4.76
C VAL A 761 6.35 -33.54 -3.70
N LEU A 762 6.61 -33.21 -2.45
CA LEU A 762 5.63 -33.42 -1.37
C LEU A 762 4.35 -32.62 -1.63
N GLU A 763 4.47 -31.37 -2.10
CA GLU A 763 3.31 -30.57 -2.48
C GLU A 763 2.48 -31.26 -3.56
N LEU A 764 3.12 -31.77 -4.61
CA LEU A 764 2.45 -32.49 -5.68
C LEU A 764 1.71 -33.74 -5.16
N LEU A 765 2.39 -34.55 -4.35
CA LEU A 765 1.84 -35.81 -3.82
C LEU A 765 0.61 -35.59 -2.92
N THR A 766 0.47 -34.40 -2.32
CA THR A 766 -0.71 -34.04 -1.52
C THR A 766 -1.92 -33.56 -2.34
N GLN A 767 -1.78 -33.40 -3.66
CA GLN A 767 -2.87 -32.88 -4.51
C GLN A 767 -3.97 -33.90 -4.77
N ARG A 768 -3.68 -35.20 -4.75
CA ARG A 768 -4.66 -36.27 -5.02
C ARG A 768 -4.71 -37.26 -3.88
N VAL A 769 -5.88 -37.83 -3.62
CA VAL A 769 -6.08 -38.85 -2.58
C VAL A 769 -5.21 -40.08 -2.82
N ALA A 770 -5.16 -40.59 -4.05
CA ALA A 770 -4.38 -41.79 -4.40
C ALA A 770 -2.88 -41.62 -4.14
N TRP A 771 -2.31 -40.46 -4.47
CA TRP A 771 -0.90 -40.14 -4.24
C TRP A 771 -0.62 -39.87 -2.77
N SER A 772 -1.53 -39.18 -2.09
CA SER A 772 -1.44 -38.90 -0.66
C SER A 772 -1.41 -40.18 0.17
N LYS A 773 -2.23 -41.19 -0.18
CA LYS A 773 -2.19 -42.50 0.49
C LYS A 773 -0.82 -43.18 0.34
N GLN A 774 -0.19 -43.11 -0.83
CA GLN A 774 1.18 -43.64 -1.03
C GLN A 774 2.22 -42.86 -0.22
N LEU A 775 2.11 -41.52 -0.16
CA LEU A 775 2.97 -40.68 0.66
C LEU A 775 2.81 -41.01 2.16
N LEU A 776 1.57 -41.14 2.66
CA LEU A 776 1.28 -41.50 4.04
C LEU A 776 1.87 -42.87 4.40
N ASN A 777 1.77 -43.85 3.50
CA ASN A 777 2.42 -45.15 3.68
C ASN A 777 3.95 -45.03 3.73
N ALA A 778 4.55 -44.20 2.87
CA ALA A 778 6.00 -43.96 2.88
C ALA A 778 6.47 -43.28 4.17
N VAL A 779 5.66 -42.37 4.74
CA VAL A 779 5.94 -41.75 6.05
C VAL A 779 5.76 -42.73 7.20
N ALA A 780 4.69 -43.52 7.18
CA ALA A 780 4.43 -44.55 8.20
C ALA A 780 5.51 -45.64 8.20
N ALA A 781 6.11 -45.92 7.04
CA ALA A 781 7.24 -46.84 6.88
C ALA A 781 8.62 -46.18 7.13
N GLU A 782 8.66 -44.91 7.56
CA GLU A 782 9.88 -44.12 7.82
C GLU A 782 10.80 -43.92 6.60
N ASN A 783 10.31 -44.20 5.38
CA ASN A 783 11.03 -43.92 4.13
C ASN A 783 11.09 -42.42 3.82
N ILE A 784 10.10 -41.66 4.32
CA ILE A 784 10.09 -40.20 4.31
C ILE A 784 9.90 -39.74 5.75
N SER A 785 10.76 -38.84 6.22
CA SER A 785 10.60 -38.26 7.56
C SER A 785 9.26 -37.54 7.67
N LYS A 786 8.57 -37.74 8.79
CA LYS A 786 7.36 -36.98 9.14
C LYS A 786 7.58 -35.47 9.16
N ASP A 787 8.83 -35.03 9.42
CA ASP A 787 9.22 -33.62 9.49
C ASP A 787 9.48 -33.03 8.09
N ALA A 788 9.42 -33.84 7.03
CA ALA A 788 9.57 -33.37 5.66
C ALA A 788 8.32 -32.64 5.15
N LEU A 789 7.12 -32.97 5.67
CA LEU A 789 5.88 -32.28 5.33
C LEU A 789 5.71 -31.05 6.21
N ASN A 790 5.31 -29.94 5.59
CA ASN A 790 4.98 -28.72 6.35
C ASN A 790 3.54 -28.76 6.89
N ILE A 791 3.22 -27.86 7.82
CA ILE A 791 1.92 -27.83 8.49
C ILE A 791 0.73 -27.61 7.54
N ASN A 792 0.91 -26.88 6.43
CA ASN A 792 -0.14 -26.63 5.46
C ASN A 792 -0.44 -27.90 4.65
N GLN A 793 0.59 -28.66 4.29
CA GLN A 793 0.45 -29.96 3.62
C GLN A 793 -0.27 -30.96 4.54
N VAL A 794 0.10 -31.03 5.81
CA VAL A 794 -0.59 -31.89 6.79
C VAL A 794 -2.05 -31.45 6.96
N ARG A 795 -2.34 -30.14 7.05
CA ARG A 795 -3.71 -29.62 7.13
C ARG A 795 -4.53 -30.03 5.91
N LYS A 796 -3.98 -29.84 4.70
CA LYS A 796 -4.61 -30.24 3.44
C LYS A 796 -4.97 -31.74 3.44
N LEU A 797 -4.09 -32.59 3.98
CA LEU A 797 -4.38 -34.02 4.13
C LEU A 797 -5.52 -34.29 5.13
N GLN A 798 -5.61 -33.55 6.24
CA GLN A 798 -6.64 -33.70 7.26
C GLN A 798 -7.99 -33.05 6.90
N GLU A 799 -8.01 -32.13 5.94
CA GLU A 799 -9.23 -31.47 5.44
C GLU A 799 -9.83 -32.17 4.20
N SER A 800 -9.24 -33.29 3.80
CA SER A 800 -9.68 -34.08 2.65
C SER A 800 -11.07 -34.69 2.82
N PRO A 801 -11.82 -34.89 1.72
CA PRO A 801 -13.07 -35.66 1.76
C PRO A 801 -12.86 -37.16 2.05
N ASP A 802 -11.65 -37.71 1.91
CA ASP A 802 -11.36 -39.14 2.14
C ASP A 802 -11.07 -39.42 3.63
N ARG A 803 -12.01 -40.10 4.30
CA ARG A 803 -11.95 -40.35 5.75
C ARG A 803 -10.75 -41.20 6.18
N ASP A 804 -10.34 -42.16 5.36
CA ASP A 804 -9.22 -43.05 5.69
C ASP A 804 -7.89 -42.28 5.65
N MET A 805 -7.75 -41.38 4.67
CA MET A 805 -6.61 -40.50 4.55
C MET A 805 -6.52 -39.52 5.72
N VAL A 806 -7.65 -38.93 6.13
CA VAL A 806 -7.72 -38.07 7.31
C VAL A 806 -7.32 -38.84 8.57
N ALA A 807 -7.84 -40.06 8.76
CA ALA A 807 -7.49 -40.90 9.91
C ALA A 807 -5.98 -41.23 9.95
N ALA A 808 -5.40 -41.59 8.81
CA ALA A 808 -3.96 -41.86 8.70
C ALA A 808 -3.10 -40.60 8.96
N ALA A 809 -3.50 -39.43 8.46
CA ALA A 809 -2.81 -38.17 8.72
C ALA A 809 -2.92 -37.75 10.21
N VAL A 810 -4.07 -37.94 10.85
CA VAL A 810 -4.24 -37.69 12.29
C VAL A 810 -3.42 -38.67 13.13
N GLN A 811 -3.29 -39.93 12.70
CA GLN A 811 -2.46 -40.91 13.40
C GLN A 811 -0.97 -40.52 13.39
N LEU A 812 -0.49 -39.95 12.29
CA LEU A 812 0.93 -39.60 12.11
C LEU A 812 1.30 -38.25 12.76
N TRP A 813 0.44 -37.23 12.67
CA TRP A 813 0.75 -35.86 13.13
C TRP A 813 -0.15 -35.32 14.25
N GLY A 814 -1.16 -36.07 14.68
CA GLY A 814 -2.22 -35.56 15.56
C GLY A 814 -3.14 -34.58 14.82
N GLN A 815 -4.11 -34.00 15.53
CA GLN A 815 -5.05 -33.06 14.90
C GLN A 815 -4.42 -31.67 14.73
N VAL A 816 -4.39 -31.18 13.49
CA VAL A 816 -3.89 -29.84 13.16
C VAL A 816 -4.98 -28.80 13.47
N ARG A 817 -4.59 -27.70 14.10
CA ARG A 817 -5.49 -26.57 14.42
C ARG A 817 -5.99 -25.87 13.15
N THR A 818 -7.19 -25.30 13.25
CA THR A 818 -7.87 -24.54 12.18
C THR A 818 -8.11 -23.07 12.54
N GLN A 819 -7.62 -22.63 13.70
CA GLN A 819 -7.71 -21.25 14.22
C GLN A 819 -6.33 -20.73 14.62
N ARG A 820 -6.18 -19.40 14.72
CA ARG A 820 -4.96 -18.75 15.24
C ARG A 820 -4.63 -19.33 16.62
N ASN A 821 -3.35 -19.46 16.96
CA ASN A 821 -2.93 -19.76 18.33
C ASN A 821 -2.49 -18.48 19.06
N PRO A 822 -3.23 -18.03 20.08
CA PRO A 822 -2.85 -16.87 20.89
C PRO A 822 -1.47 -17.02 21.56
N GLU A 823 -1.01 -18.24 21.86
CA GLU A 823 0.28 -18.48 22.51
C GLU A 823 1.50 -18.11 21.62
N ARG A 824 1.28 -17.82 20.32
CA ARG A 824 2.35 -17.29 19.46
C ARG A 824 2.90 -15.95 19.94
N GLU A 825 2.15 -15.21 20.75
CA GLU A 825 2.65 -13.99 21.41
C GLU A 825 3.83 -14.27 22.35
N LEU A 826 3.86 -15.44 22.99
CA LEU A 826 5.00 -15.88 23.80
C LEU A 826 6.21 -16.18 22.92
N VAL A 827 6.00 -16.83 21.78
CA VAL A 827 7.06 -17.12 20.80
C VAL A 827 7.65 -15.82 20.24
N ILE A 828 6.82 -14.82 19.95
CA ILE A 828 7.30 -13.49 19.54
C ILE A 828 8.19 -12.88 20.62
N ALA A 829 7.80 -12.97 21.90
CA ALA A 829 8.62 -12.47 23.01
C ALA A 829 9.94 -13.25 23.16
N ASP A 830 9.94 -14.57 22.98
CA ASP A 830 11.15 -15.41 23.00
C ASP A 830 12.08 -15.07 21.85
N MET A 831 11.54 -14.96 20.64
CA MET A 831 12.32 -14.63 19.45
C MET A 831 12.85 -13.20 19.50
N ARG A 832 12.09 -12.25 20.05
CA ARG A 832 12.58 -10.90 20.33
C ARG A 832 13.85 -10.94 21.19
N ARG A 833 13.85 -11.73 22.27
CA ARG A 833 15.03 -11.92 23.13
C ARG A 833 16.20 -12.60 22.41
N LEU A 834 15.90 -13.48 21.45
CA LEU A 834 16.91 -14.18 20.68
C LEU A 834 17.58 -13.28 19.63
N VAL A 835 16.81 -12.49 18.88
CA VAL A 835 17.32 -11.77 17.70
C VAL A 835 17.61 -10.29 17.93
N HIS A 836 16.97 -9.63 18.91
CA HIS A 836 17.15 -8.19 19.13
C HIS A 836 18.53 -7.89 19.71
N GLY A 837 19.26 -6.95 19.10
CA GLY A 837 20.58 -6.50 19.58
C GLY A 837 21.69 -7.55 19.44
N ARG A 838 21.53 -8.59 18.63
CA ARG A 838 22.61 -9.55 18.32
C ARG A 838 23.18 -9.30 16.93
N ASP A 839 24.51 -9.41 16.80
CA ASP A 839 25.17 -9.35 15.51
C ASP A 839 24.92 -10.65 14.72
N GLY A 840 24.20 -10.54 13.61
CA GLY A 840 24.06 -11.59 12.61
C GLY A 840 24.78 -11.24 11.31
N ASP A 841 25.11 -12.25 10.50
CA ASP A 841 25.66 -12.04 9.16
C ASP A 841 24.50 -11.88 8.15
N PRO A 842 24.28 -10.67 7.60
CA PRO A 842 23.20 -10.44 6.65
C PRO A 842 23.41 -11.15 5.30
N HIS A 843 24.64 -11.57 4.96
CA HIS A 843 24.87 -12.43 3.78
C HIS A 843 24.43 -13.87 4.04
N ALA A 844 24.74 -14.43 5.22
CA ALA A 844 24.20 -15.72 5.66
C ALA A 844 22.68 -15.67 5.81
N GLY A 845 22.16 -14.54 6.30
CA GLY A 845 20.73 -14.26 6.40
C GLY A 845 20.01 -14.26 5.06
N ALA A 846 20.65 -13.75 4.01
CA ALA A 846 20.12 -13.82 2.65
C ALA A 846 19.96 -15.26 2.16
N VAL A 847 20.86 -16.17 2.58
CA VAL A 847 20.77 -17.61 2.28
C VAL A 847 19.60 -18.24 3.05
N ALA A 848 19.48 -17.95 4.35
CA ALA A 848 18.34 -18.41 5.16
C ALA A 848 17.00 -17.90 4.62
N PHE A 849 16.96 -16.64 4.17
CA PHE A 849 15.79 -16.06 3.50
C PHE A 849 15.46 -16.84 2.23
N GLN A 850 16.41 -17.04 1.33
CA GLN A 850 16.16 -17.71 0.05
C GLN A 850 15.68 -19.15 0.24
N LYS A 851 16.18 -19.84 1.27
CA LYS A 851 15.80 -21.21 1.65
C LYS A 851 14.33 -21.30 2.06
N LEU A 852 13.85 -20.37 2.89
CA LEU A 852 12.55 -20.48 3.55
C LEU A 852 11.53 -19.42 3.09
N CYS A 853 11.87 -18.14 3.21
CA CYS A 853 10.96 -17.01 2.98
C CYS A 853 10.86 -16.63 1.49
N GLY A 854 11.96 -16.76 0.74
CA GLY A 854 12.08 -16.42 -0.69
C GLY A 854 11.23 -17.29 -1.61
N GLN A 855 10.64 -18.37 -1.09
CA GLN A 855 9.65 -19.18 -1.82
C GLN A 855 8.31 -18.46 -2.01
N CYS A 856 8.02 -17.49 -1.15
CA CYS A 856 6.77 -16.74 -1.17
C CYS A 856 6.99 -15.24 -1.29
N HIS A 857 8.07 -14.69 -0.73
CA HIS A 857 8.31 -13.24 -0.68
C HIS A 857 9.46 -12.80 -1.56
N LYS A 858 9.36 -11.57 -2.05
CA LYS A 858 10.41 -10.85 -2.75
C LYS A 858 11.05 -9.85 -1.78
N ILE A 859 12.37 -9.72 -1.81
CA ILE A 859 13.12 -8.71 -1.07
C ILE A 859 14.33 -8.28 -1.91
N TYR A 860 14.49 -6.98 -2.11
CA TYR A 860 15.49 -6.38 -3.01
C TYR A 860 15.49 -7.02 -4.42
N GLY A 861 14.30 -7.30 -4.95
CA GLY A 861 14.12 -7.92 -6.26
C GLY A 861 14.39 -9.43 -6.31
N LYS A 862 14.76 -10.09 -5.21
CA LYS A 862 15.02 -11.54 -5.13
C LYS A 862 13.91 -12.28 -4.41
N GLY A 863 13.51 -13.44 -4.92
CA GLY A 863 12.46 -14.29 -4.34
C GLY A 863 11.24 -14.42 -5.25
N GLN A 864 10.09 -14.78 -4.67
CA GLN A 864 8.82 -14.99 -5.39
C GLN A 864 7.77 -13.96 -4.99
N GLU A 865 6.75 -13.78 -5.81
CA GLU A 865 5.69 -12.79 -5.57
C GLU A 865 4.37 -13.50 -5.24
N VAL A 866 4.39 -14.38 -4.23
CA VAL A 866 3.20 -15.03 -3.66
C VAL A 866 2.66 -14.19 -2.51
N GLY A 867 3.47 -13.98 -1.47
CA GLY A 867 3.23 -13.00 -0.44
C GLY A 867 3.66 -11.59 -0.89
N PRO A 868 3.46 -10.56 -0.04
CA PRO A 868 3.91 -9.21 -0.33
C PRO A 868 5.41 -9.14 -0.64
N ASP A 869 5.82 -8.19 -1.49
CA ASP A 869 7.21 -7.77 -1.60
C ASP A 869 7.60 -7.08 -0.29
N ILE A 870 8.48 -7.72 0.47
CA ILE A 870 8.93 -7.26 1.76
C ILE A 870 10.17 -6.36 1.66
N THR A 871 10.48 -5.81 0.49
CA THR A 871 11.45 -4.71 0.42
C THR A 871 10.93 -3.49 1.18
N THR A 872 9.62 -3.23 1.09
CA THR A 872 8.97 -2.07 1.70
C THR A 872 7.79 -2.42 2.59
N ASN A 873 7.16 -3.59 2.41
CA ASN A 873 5.98 -4.03 3.15
C ASN A 873 6.31 -5.03 4.27
N GLY A 874 5.51 -5.06 5.35
CA GLY A 874 5.70 -5.99 6.49
C GLY A 874 6.93 -5.74 7.37
N ARG A 875 7.66 -4.63 7.16
CA ARG A 875 8.92 -4.27 7.84
C ARG A 875 8.96 -2.81 8.30
N GLY A 876 7.80 -2.23 8.62
CA GLY A 876 7.72 -0.84 9.11
C GLY A 876 8.38 -0.66 10.49
N SER A 877 8.57 -1.74 11.24
CA SER A 877 9.40 -1.80 12.46
C SER A 877 9.85 -3.23 12.73
N PHE A 878 10.85 -3.40 13.58
CA PHE A 878 11.30 -4.70 14.05
C PHE A 878 10.19 -5.52 14.72
N GLU A 879 9.28 -4.86 15.46
CA GLU A 879 8.13 -5.52 16.09
C GLU A 879 7.09 -6.03 15.08
N GLN A 880 6.83 -5.24 14.05
CA GLN A 880 5.96 -5.67 12.95
C GLN A 880 6.59 -6.86 12.21
N LEU A 881 7.90 -6.84 12.02
CA LEU A 881 8.63 -7.93 11.39
C LEU A 881 8.56 -9.22 12.22
N LEU A 882 8.81 -9.12 13.54
CA LEU A 882 8.71 -10.25 14.47
C LEU A 882 7.31 -10.86 14.46
N SER A 883 6.27 -10.04 14.58
CA SER A 883 4.88 -10.50 14.57
C SER A 883 4.49 -11.10 13.22
N SER A 884 4.90 -10.52 12.10
CA SER A 884 4.61 -11.05 10.76
C SER A 884 5.31 -12.39 10.49
N VAL A 885 6.54 -12.57 11.00
CA VAL A 885 7.33 -13.79 10.80
C VAL A 885 6.88 -14.92 11.73
N PHE A 886 6.63 -14.61 13.00
CA PHE A 886 6.34 -15.62 14.02
C PHE A 886 4.84 -15.78 14.29
N ASP A 887 3.97 -14.86 13.90
CA ASP A 887 2.51 -15.07 13.94
C ASP A 887 1.85 -14.58 12.65
N PRO A 888 2.12 -15.23 11.50
CA PRO A 888 1.60 -14.81 10.21
C PRO A 888 0.07 -14.83 10.10
N SER A 889 -0.64 -15.47 11.04
CA SER A 889 -2.10 -15.49 11.08
C SER A 889 -2.71 -14.42 12.01
N LEU A 890 -1.89 -13.57 12.63
CA LEU A 890 -2.34 -12.46 13.47
C LEU A 890 -3.13 -11.42 12.67
N VAL A 891 -2.58 -11.02 11.53
CA VAL A 891 -3.22 -10.10 10.58
C VAL A 891 -3.03 -10.66 9.18
N ILE A 892 -4.14 -11.00 8.52
CA ILE A 892 -4.15 -11.49 7.14
C ILE A 892 -4.88 -10.45 6.30
N GLY A 893 -4.15 -9.79 5.39
CA GLY A 893 -4.79 -8.92 4.40
C GLY A 893 -5.76 -9.72 3.53
N PRO A 894 -6.92 -9.17 3.14
CA PRO A 894 -7.92 -9.88 2.33
C PRO A 894 -7.34 -10.55 1.08
N ASP A 895 -6.38 -9.91 0.42
CA ASP A 895 -5.71 -10.39 -0.81
C ASP A 895 -4.76 -11.57 -0.57
N TYR A 896 -4.28 -11.73 0.66
CA TYR A 896 -3.37 -12.80 1.06
C TYR A 896 -4.10 -13.94 1.76
N GLN A 897 -5.43 -13.93 1.75
CA GLN A 897 -6.24 -14.98 2.34
C GLN A 897 -6.29 -16.21 1.44
N GLY A 898 -5.60 -17.28 1.86
CA GLY A 898 -5.52 -18.53 1.12
C GLY A 898 -6.89 -19.12 0.75
N ARG A 899 -6.96 -19.68 -0.45
CA ARG A 899 -8.10 -20.42 -1.00
C ARG A 899 -7.69 -21.87 -1.24
N MET A 900 -8.56 -22.79 -0.86
CA MET A 900 -8.46 -24.20 -1.23
C MET A 900 -9.52 -24.50 -2.29
N VAL A 901 -9.09 -25.02 -3.43
CA VAL A 901 -9.97 -25.37 -4.56
C VAL A 901 -9.91 -26.87 -4.78
N LEU A 902 -11.07 -27.52 -4.74
CA LEU A 902 -11.25 -28.91 -5.16
C LEU A 902 -11.73 -28.90 -6.61
N THR A 903 -11.05 -29.66 -7.47
CA THR A 903 -11.39 -29.77 -8.90
C THR A 903 -12.15 -31.07 -9.19
N ALA A 904 -12.93 -31.06 -10.27
CA ALA A 904 -13.70 -32.21 -10.76
C ALA A 904 -12.82 -33.44 -11.09
N ASP A 905 -11.56 -33.21 -11.48
CA ASP A 905 -10.57 -34.27 -11.71
C ASP A 905 -9.90 -34.76 -10.42
N GLY A 906 -10.39 -34.35 -9.24
CA GLY A 906 -9.99 -34.85 -7.93
C GLY A 906 -8.72 -34.21 -7.35
N ARG A 907 -8.24 -33.09 -7.92
CA ARG A 907 -7.10 -32.34 -7.36
C ARG A 907 -7.58 -31.39 -6.27
N THR A 908 -6.81 -31.30 -5.20
CA THR A 908 -6.94 -30.26 -4.18
C THR A 908 -5.77 -29.30 -4.32
N LEU A 909 -6.06 -28.05 -4.67
CA LEU A 909 -5.10 -26.98 -4.88
C LEU A 909 -5.25 -25.93 -3.78
N THR A 910 -4.14 -25.34 -3.33
CA THR A 910 -4.16 -24.31 -2.29
C THR A 910 -3.24 -23.16 -2.68
N GLY A 911 -3.78 -21.94 -2.71
CA GLY A 911 -3.05 -20.75 -3.15
C GLY A 911 -3.84 -19.46 -2.89
N LEU A 912 -3.33 -18.34 -3.37
CA LEU A 912 -4.02 -17.05 -3.32
C LEU A 912 -4.92 -16.88 -4.54
N MET A 913 -6.09 -16.28 -4.37
CA MET A 913 -6.97 -15.97 -5.49
C MET A 913 -6.37 -14.83 -6.31
N VAL A 914 -6.12 -15.08 -7.60
CA VAL A 914 -5.70 -14.04 -8.56
C VAL A 914 -6.88 -13.61 -9.42
N GLU A 915 -7.70 -14.56 -9.84
CA GLU A 915 -8.86 -14.34 -10.69
C GLU A 915 -9.97 -15.32 -10.28
N ASP A 916 -11.20 -14.84 -10.15
CA ASP A 916 -12.41 -15.65 -9.93
C ASP A 916 -13.53 -15.04 -10.78
N ASN A 917 -13.85 -15.68 -11.90
CA ASN A 917 -14.94 -15.24 -12.78
C ASN A 917 -15.76 -16.43 -13.27
N GLU A 918 -16.75 -16.15 -14.12
CA GLU A 918 -17.67 -17.16 -14.65
C GLU A 918 -16.98 -18.26 -15.48
N GLN A 919 -15.77 -18.00 -15.99
CA GLN A 919 -15.07 -18.88 -16.91
C GLN A 919 -13.98 -19.70 -16.24
N ARG A 920 -13.27 -19.11 -15.27
CA ARG A 920 -12.11 -19.73 -14.64
C ARG A 920 -11.81 -19.17 -13.25
N VAL A 921 -11.04 -19.96 -12.54
CA VAL A 921 -10.37 -19.60 -11.28
C VAL A 921 -8.87 -19.66 -11.52
N VAL A 922 -8.15 -18.60 -11.19
CA VAL A 922 -6.68 -18.56 -11.23
C VAL A 922 -6.15 -18.46 -9.81
N LEU A 923 -5.40 -19.48 -9.39
CA LEU A 923 -4.71 -19.49 -8.10
C LEU A 923 -3.22 -19.22 -8.28
N LYS A 924 -2.65 -18.38 -7.42
CA LYS A 924 -1.20 -18.29 -7.23
C LYS A 924 -0.78 -19.25 -6.13
N LEU A 925 -0.14 -20.35 -6.53
CA LEU A 925 0.34 -21.41 -5.64
C LEU A 925 1.70 -21.04 -5.00
N GLN A 926 2.11 -21.80 -3.98
CA GLN A 926 3.44 -21.68 -3.37
C GLN A 926 4.54 -21.78 -4.44
N GLY A 927 5.55 -20.90 -4.36
CA GLY A 927 6.63 -20.84 -5.36
C GLY A 927 6.33 -19.98 -6.59
N GLY A 928 5.20 -19.25 -6.63
CA GLY A 928 4.92 -18.23 -7.65
C GLY A 928 4.14 -18.72 -8.87
N LYS A 929 3.81 -20.02 -8.94
CA LYS A 929 3.10 -20.61 -10.08
C LYS A 929 1.64 -20.17 -10.10
N LEU A 930 1.16 -19.71 -11.26
CA LEU A 930 -0.26 -19.52 -11.54
C LEU A 930 -0.86 -20.84 -12.05
N GLU A 931 -1.94 -21.29 -11.43
CA GLU A 931 -2.73 -22.43 -11.88
C GLU A 931 -4.12 -21.93 -12.28
N THR A 932 -4.44 -22.08 -13.56
CA THR A 932 -5.74 -21.76 -14.12
C THR A 932 -6.60 -23.02 -14.13
N ILE A 933 -7.82 -22.90 -13.61
CA ILE A 933 -8.80 -23.98 -13.49
C ILE A 933 -10.09 -23.49 -14.17
N PRO A 934 -10.60 -24.18 -15.20
CA PRO A 934 -11.91 -23.88 -15.78
C PRO A 934 -12.98 -23.87 -14.68
N ARG A 935 -13.93 -22.93 -14.75
CA ARG A 935 -14.95 -22.79 -13.69
C ARG A 935 -15.84 -24.04 -13.60
N GLU A 936 -16.10 -24.69 -14.72
CA GLU A 936 -16.81 -25.98 -14.79
C GLU A 936 -16.06 -27.13 -14.11
N ASP A 937 -14.74 -27.05 -14.02
CA ASP A 937 -13.90 -28.03 -13.35
C ASP A 937 -13.71 -27.73 -11.85
N VAL A 938 -14.34 -26.68 -11.31
CA VAL A 938 -14.28 -26.34 -9.88
C VAL A 938 -15.46 -26.96 -9.14
N ASP A 939 -15.18 -27.96 -8.30
CA ASP A 939 -16.18 -28.60 -7.44
C ASP A 939 -16.49 -27.76 -6.20
N ALA A 940 -15.45 -27.21 -5.55
CA ALA A 940 -15.62 -26.41 -4.33
C ALA A 940 -14.46 -25.45 -4.08
N ILE A 941 -14.77 -24.27 -3.53
CA ILE A 941 -13.79 -23.30 -3.04
C ILE A 941 -14.01 -23.06 -1.55
N ARG A 942 -12.93 -23.10 -0.77
CA ARG A 942 -12.95 -22.79 0.67
C ARG A 942 -11.94 -21.70 1.01
N ILE A 943 -12.37 -20.77 1.85
CA ILE A 943 -11.53 -19.68 2.35
C ILE A 943 -10.81 -20.13 3.62
N SER A 944 -9.48 -20.01 3.65
CA SER A 944 -8.68 -20.29 4.83
C SER A 944 -8.83 -19.17 5.87
N LYS A 945 -8.98 -19.56 7.14
CA LYS A 945 -8.93 -18.65 8.31
C LYS A 945 -7.50 -18.40 8.81
N LEU A 946 -6.54 -19.14 8.28
CA LEU A 946 -5.13 -19.07 8.62
C LEU A 946 -4.32 -18.61 7.41
N SER A 947 -3.17 -17.98 7.67
CA SER A 947 -2.28 -17.53 6.61
C SER A 947 -1.74 -18.68 5.78
N LEU A 948 -1.44 -18.40 4.51
CA LEU A 948 -0.70 -19.34 3.65
C LEU A 948 0.77 -19.45 4.09
N MET A 949 1.30 -18.43 4.77
CA MET A 949 2.63 -18.49 5.39
C MET A 949 2.60 -19.45 6.59
N PRO A 950 3.50 -20.45 6.65
CA PRO A 950 3.51 -21.44 7.72
C PRO A 950 3.95 -20.82 9.05
N GLU A 951 3.27 -21.20 10.14
CA GLU A 951 3.77 -20.94 11.49
C GLU A 951 4.90 -21.91 11.87
N GLY A 952 5.69 -21.55 12.88
CA GLY A 952 6.75 -22.44 13.39
C GLY A 952 8.10 -22.28 12.68
N VAL A 953 8.35 -21.15 12.02
CA VAL A 953 9.64 -20.82 11.37
C VAL A 953 10.81 -20.94 12.36
N GLU A 954 10.59 -20.59 13.63
CA GLU A 954 11.59 -20.70 14.70
C GLU A 954 12.09 -22.12 14.98
N LYS A 955 11.37 -23.15 14.50
CA LYS A 955 11.76 -24.56 14.65
C LYS A 955 12.48 -25.11 13.42
N GLN A 956 12.46 -24.37 12.32
CA GLN A 956 13.04 -24.80 11.02
C GLN A 956 14.45 -24.24 10.77
N LEU A 957 14.85 -23.26 11.58
CA LEU A 957 16.14 -22.59 11.51
C LEU A 957 16.85 -22.75 12.86
N SER A 958 18.17 -22.91 12.83
CA SER A 958 18.99 -22.82 14.03
C SER A 958 18.94 -21.41 14.62
N GLU A 959 19.30 -21.26 15.90
CA GLU A 959 19.35 -19.95 16.55
C GLU A 959 20.21 -18.95 15.77
N GLN A 960 21.36 -19.38 15.24
CA GLN A 960 22.22 -18.51 14.43
C GLN A 960 21.58 -18.16 13.08
N GLU A 961 20.97 -19.12 12.38
CA GLU A 961 20.25 -18.84 11.13
C GLU A 961 19.09 -17.84 11.35
N LEU A 962 18.44 -17.86 12.52
CA LEU A 962 17.40 -16.87 12.88
C LEU A 962 17.98 -15.48 13.11
N ILE A 963 19.12 -15.38 13.82
CA ILE A 963 19.84 -14.13 14.04
C ILE A 963 20.31 -13.54 12.70
N ASP A 964 20.93 -14.36 11.85
CA ASP A 964 21.39 -13.97 10.52
C ASP A 964 20.21 -13.56 9.62
N LEU A 965 19.13 -14.34 9.62
CA LEU A 965 17.90 -14.03 8.88
C LEU A 965 17.35 -12.65 9.29
N PHE A 966 17.28 -12.37 10.59
CA PHE A 966 16.79 -11.07 11.07
C PHE A 966 17.78 -9.94 10.83
N ALA A 967 19.09 -10.19 10.79
CA ALA A 967 20.07 -9.20 10.33
C ALA A 967 19.79 -8.82 8.87
N TYR A 968 19.52 -9.79 7.99
CA TYR A 968 19.16 -9.54 6.58
C TYR A 968 17.80 -8.86 6.41
N LEU A 969 16.77 -9.42 7.07
CA LEU A 969 15.40 -8.91 7.07
C LEU A 969 15.25 -7.58 7.80
N SER A 970 16.30 -7.07 8.43
CA SER A 970 16.26 -5.74 9.04
C SER A 970 16.95 -4.68 8.19
N LEU A 971 17.56 -4.99 7.04
CA LEU A 971 18.22 -3.95 6.22
C LEU A 971 17.25 -3.16 5.32
N THR A 972 17.53 -1.92 4.96
CA THR A 972 16.69 -1.16 4.02
C THR A 972 17.08 -1.46 2.56
N ARG A 973 18.31 -1.94 2.35
CA ARG A 973 18.92 -2.27 1.05
C ARG A 973 19.72 -3.58 1.15
N PRO A 974 20.19 -4.19 0.03
CA PRO A 974 21.00 -5.40 0.08
C PRO A 974 22.25 -5.27 0.96
N PRO A 975 22.75 -6.36 1.58
CA PRO A 975 23.92 -6.36 2.49
C PRO A 975 25.24 -5.83 1.91
N GLY A 976 25.35 -5.69 0.59
CA GLY A 976 26.53 -5.13 -0.09
C GLY A 976 26.34 -3.69 -0.57
N ASP A 977 25.20 -3.07 -0.27
CA ASP A 977 24.92 -1.67 -0.60
C ASP A 977 25.50 -0.77 0.51
N PRO A 978 26.39 0.19 0.18
CA PRO A 978 26.98 1.08 1.18
C PRO A 978 25.96 1.98 1.88
N GLN A 979 24.74 2.14 1.32
CA GLN A 979 23.65 2.88 1.93
C GLN A 979 22.64 1.95 2.67
N ALA A 980 22.96 0.68 2.92
CA ALA A 980 22.09 -0.21 3.68
C ALA A 980 22.03 0.21 5.15
N GLU A 981 20.83 0.54 5.62
CA GLU A 981 20.54 0.90 7.02
C GLU A 981 19.65 -0.17 7.68
N TYR A 982 19.52 -0.16 9.00
CA TYR A 982 18.56 -1.03 9.69
C TYR A 982 17.17 -0.36 9.78
N ILE A 983 16.10 -1.16 9.68
CA ILE A 983 14.72 -0.72 9.89
C ILE A 983 14.51 -0.25 11.34
N PRO A 984 13.52 0.62 11.61
CA PRO A 984 13.28 1.12 12.96
C PRO A 984 13.10 0.02 14.01
N GLY A 985 13.84 0.11 15.12
CA GLY A 985 13.83 -0.87 16.21
C GLY A 985 14.72 -2.10 16.00
N ALA A 986 15.42 -2.21 14.88
CA ALA A 986 16.49 -3.19 14.69
C ALA A 986 17.83 -2.51 14.99
N GLU A 987 18.33 -2.64 16.22
CA GLU A 987 19.62 -2.05 16.61
C GLU A 987 20.76 -3.05 16.47
N ARG A 988 21.90 -2.60 15.94
CA ARG A 988 23.17 -3.33 16.01
C ARG A 988 23.91 -2.91 17.27
N ILE A 989 24.52 -3.86 17.99
CA ILE A 989 25.50 -3.49 19.01
C ILE A 989 26.77 -3.07 18.28
N ASP A 990 27.08 -1.78 18.33
CA ASP A 990 28.37 -1.27 17.88
C ASP A 990 29.44 -1.65 18.90
N VAL A 991 30.02 -2.85 18.71
CA VAL A 991 31.15 -3.33 19.52
C VAL A 991 32.39 -2.44 19.39
N ASP A 992 32.50 -1.62 18.34
CA ASP A 992 33.61 -0.67 18.16
C ASP A 992 33.41 0.65 18.92
N ARG A 993 32.16 1.04 19.21
CA ARG A 993 31.83 2.14 20.14
C ARG A 993 31.89 1.75 21.62
N LEU A 994 31.98 0.47 21.92
CA LEU A 994 32.34 -0.02 23.25
C LEU A 994 33.87 -0.05 23.37
N HIS A 995 34.45 1.07 23.79
CA HIS A 995 35.80 1.05 24.38
C HIS A 995 35.74 0.27 25.70
N LEU A 996 35.76 -1.05 25.60
CA LEU A 996 36.12 -1.93 26.70
C LEU A 996 37.65 -1.80 26.88
N PRO A 997 38.14 -1.43 28.08
CA PRO A 997 39.58 -1.42 28.33
C PRO A 997 40.16 -2.80 28.01
N ALA A 998 41.33 -2.80 27.34
CA ALA A 998 42.07 -3.97 26.89
C ALA A 998 42.63 -4.87 28.01
N THR A 999 41.95 -4.98 29.15
CA THR A 999 42.32 -5.84 30.28
C THR A 999 41.25 -6.87 30.64
N LEU A 1000 40.17 -7.02 29.88
CA LEU A 1000 39.25 -8.15 30.07
C LEU A 1000 39.43 -9.23 28.99
N VAL A 1001 40.66 -9.75 28.91
CA VAL A 1001 40.88 -11.07 28.31
C VAL A 1001 40.25 -12.11 29.23
N ASN A 1002 39.11 -12.63 28.79
CA ASN A 1002 38.62 -13.99 28.99
C ASN A 1002 39.22 -14.78 30.18
N GLN A 1003 38.72 -14.53 31.40
CA GLN A 1003 38.88 -15.44 32.54
C GLN A 1003 37.63 -16.30 32.80
N LEU A 1004 36.58 -16.21 31.96
CA LEU A 1004 35.42 -17.10 32.05
C LEU A 1004 35.60 -18.40 31.26
N ALA A 1005 36.57 -18.48 30.35
CA ALA A 1005 36.87 -19.71 29.59
C ALA A 1005 37.69 -20.76 30.38
N THR A 1006 38.16 -20.46 31.59
CA THR A 1006 38.93 -21.40 32.43
C THR A 1006 38.55 -21.42 33.91
N ALA A 1007 37.49 -20.69 34.31
CA ALA A 1007 36.98 -20.82 35.67
C ALA A 1007 36.24 -22.16 35.81
N ASP A 1008 36.81 -23.05 36.62
CA ASP A 1008 36.18 -24.29 37.02
C ASP A 1008 34.88 -24.02 37.80
N LEU A 1009 33.77 -24.01 37.07
CA LEU A 1009 32.41 -23.87 37.60
C LEU A 1009 31.97 -25.10 38.43
N SER A 1010 32.82 -26.11 38.63
CA SER A 1010 32.49 -27.23 39.51
C SER A 1010 32.64 -26.90 41.01
N SER A 1011 33.30 -25.80 41.38
CA SER A 1011 33.59 -25.49 42.79
C SER A 1011 32.52 -24.67 43.55
N ASN A 1012 31.47 -24.17 42.89
CA ASN A 1012 30.34 -23.53 43.59
C ASN A 1012 29.08 -24.41 43.69
N THR A 1013 29.23 -25.72 43.47
CA THR A 1013 28.17 -26.71 43.67
C THR A 1013 28.01 -27.17 45.13
N THR A 1014 28.73 -26.57 46.09
CA THR A 1014 28.68 -26.98 47.50
C THR A 1014 28.09 -25.96 48.49
N GLU A 1015 27.77 -24.74 48.07
CA GLU A 1015 27.08 -23.76 48.96
C GLU A 1015 25.76 -23.18 48.39
N ILE A 1016 25.13 -23.89 47.45
CA ILE A 1016 23.75 -23.59 46.98
C ILE A 1016 22.70 -23.85 48.09
N GLY A 1017 23.13 -24.27 49.29
CA GLY A 1017 22.26 -24.51 50.45
C GLY A 1017 21.90 -23.29 51.30
N LYS A 1018 22.44 -22.09 51.05
CA LYS A 1018 22.16 -20.89 51.90
C LYS A 1018 22.14 -19.59 51.09
N GLY A 1019 21.10 -19.39 50.26
CA GLY A 1019 20.89 -18.12 49.54
C GLY A 1019 20.87 -16.91 50.49
N ALA A 1020 21.80 -15.98 50.31
CA ALA A 1020 21.84 -14.71 51.04
C ALA A 1020 21.17 -13.59 50.21
N ARG A 1021 20.32 -12.77 50.85
CA ARG A 1021 19.60 -11.63 50.26
C ARG A 1021 20.47 -10.37 50.18
N GLY A 1022 20.18 -9.45 49.25
CA GLY A 1022 20.81 -8.11 49.18
C GLY A 1022 20.35 -7.14 50.28
N ALA A 1023 21.06 -6.02 50.45
CA ALA A 1023 20.81 -4.97 51.44
C ALA A 1023 20.26 -3.68 50.79
N ALA A 1024 19.53 -2.84 51.54
CA ALA A 1024 18.98 -1.57 51.02
C ALA A 1024 20.04 -0.61 50.43
N THR A 1025 21.30 -0.76 50.86
CA THR A 1025 22.46 -0.07 50.29
C THR A 1025 22.76 -0.45 48.84
N ASP A 1026 22.31 -1.61 48.38
CA ASP A 1026 22.56 -2.14 47.03
C ASP A 1026 21.68 -1.47 45.95
N LEU A 1027 20.74 -0.61 46.37
CA LEU A 1027 19.83 0.16 45.52
C LEU A 1027 20.28 1.63 45.33
N VAL A 1028 21.36 2.05 45.99
CA VAL A 1028 21.84 3.45 45.97
C VAL A 1028 22.98 3.62 44.97
N TYR A 1029 22.75 4.42 43.93
CA TYR A 1029 23.73 4.71 42.89
C TYR A 1029 24.60 5.92 43.26
N LEU A 1030 25.92 5.82 43.10
CA LEU A 1030 26.89 6.90 43.35
C LEU A 1030 27.45 7.45 42.03
N PRO A 1031 27.00 8.64 41.58
CA PRO A 1031 27.40 9.22 40.30
C PRO A 1031 28.89 9.55 40.21
N ALA A 1032 29.48 10.07 41.29
CA ALA A 1032 30.92 10.39 41.33
C ALA A 1032 31.84 9.18 41.09
N LYS A 1033 31.30 7.96 41.25
CA LYS A 1033 32.00 6.69 41.00
C LYS A 1033 31.43 5.93 39.81
N ASN A 1034 30.38 6.47 39.17
CA ASN A 1034 29.61 5.83 38.12
C ASN A 1034 29.20 4.38 38.45
N ALA A 1035 28.91 4.09 39.72
CA ALA A 1035 28.67 2.75 40.23
C ALA A 1035 27.70 2.77 41.42
N TYR A 1036 26.98 1.67 41.67
CA TYR A 1036 26.24 1.48 42.91
C TYR A 1036 27.19 1.43 44.11
N LEU A 1037 26.71 1.85 45.29
CA LEU A 1037 27.51 1.94 46.51
C LEU A 1037 28.26 0.63 46.82
N ARG A 1038 27.65 -0.51 46.47
CA ARG A 1038 28.27 -1.84 46.50
C ARG A 1038 28.29 -2.48 45.11
N PRO A 1039 29.43 -2.99 44.63
CA PRO A 1039 29.48 -3.77 43.39
C PRO A 1039 28.87 -5.15 43.65
N SER A 1040 27.72 -5.47 43.03
CA SER A 1040 27.06 -6.77 43.13
C SER A 1040 26.34 -7.07 41.82
N GLN A 1041 26.20 -8.35 41.45
CA GLN A 1041 25.46 -8.73 40.23
C GLN A 1041 23.95 -8.87 40.47
N TRP A 1042 23.51 -8.78 41.73
CA TRP A 1042 22.16 -9.17 42.13
C TRP A 1042 21.24 -8.00 42.48
N HIS A 1043 21.76 -6.83 42.87
CA HIS A 1043 21.05 -5.54 43.14
C HIS A 1043 19.55 -5.63 43.53
N GLU A 1044 19.17 -6.54 44.45
CA GLU A 1044 17.77 -6.88 44.76
C GLU A 1044 17.57 -7.01 46.28
N VAL A 1045 16.46 -6.44 46.78
CA VAL A 1045 16.04 -6.50 48.19
C VAL A 1045 14.57 -6.89 48.26
N GLY A 1046 14.23 -7.95 49.00
CA GLY A 1046 12.85 -8.45 49.03
C GLY A 1046 12.61 -9.65 49.94
N VAL A 1047 11.41 -10.22 49.85
CA VAL A 1047 11.04 -11.50 50.47
C VAL A 1047 10.75 -12.56 49.43
N GLY A 1048 11.30 -13.77 49.62
CA GLY A 1048 11.23 -14.85 48.62
C GLY A 1048 9.81 -15.21 48.17
N GLY A 1049 9.71 -15.73 46.95
CA GLY A 1049 8.45 -16.08 46.32
C GLY A 1049 7.60 -17.01 47.18
N GLY A 1050 6.39 -16.57 47.52
CA GLY A 1050 5.42 -17.29 48.36
C GLY A 1050 5.41 -16.86 49.83
N ALA A 1051 6.30 -15.97 50.26
CA ALA A 1051 6.33 -15.47 51.64
C ALA A 1051 5.14 -14.51 51.92
N ASP A 1052 4.36 -14.80 52.95
CA ASP A 1052 3.25 -13.98 53.42
C ASP A 1052 3.69 -13.12 54.61
N LEU A 1053 3.68 -11.80 54.45
CA LEU A 1053 4.01 -10.83 55.50
C LEU A 1053 2.81 -10.50 56.39
N GLY A 1054 1.63 -11.01 56.03
CA GLY A 1054 0.35 -10.75 56.68
C GLY A 1054 -0.19 -9.36 56.37
N VAL A 1055 -1.23 -8.98 57.10
CA VAL A 1055 -1.80 -7.63 57.03
C VAL A 1055 -0.92 -6.68 57.85
N VAL A 1056 -0.34 -5.68 57.19
CA VAL A 1056 0.60 -4.73 57.79
C VAL A 1056 -0.09 -3.37 57.92
N SER A 1057 -0.22 -2.81 59.12
CA SER A 1057 -0.90 -1.52 59.33
C SER A 1057 -0.03 -0.34 58.90
N ALA A 1058 -0.66 0.76 58.48
CA ALA A 1058 0.00 2.02 58.18
C ALA A 1058 0.74 2.63 59.39
N THR A 1059 0.30 2.33 60.62
CA THR A 1059 0.95 2.81 61.86
C THR A 1059 2.10 1.92 62.33
N ALA A 1060 2.25 0.74 61.74
CA ALA A 1060 3.36 -0.19 61.99
C ALA A 1060 3.84 -0.83 60.68
N PRO A 1061 4.39 -0.02 59.74
CA PRO A 1061 4.79 -0.50 58.41
C PRO A 1061 6.05 -1.38 58.49
N ILE A 1062 6.21 -2.27 57.51
CA ILE A 1062 7.48 -2.99 57.32
C ILE A 1062 8.37 -2.12 56.44
N PHE A 1063 9.62 -1.88 56.84
CA PHE A 1063 10.53 -1.06 56.05
C PHE A 1063 11.90 -1.71 55.83
N TYR A 1064 12.47 -1.42 54.66
CA TYR A 1064 13.85 -1.73 54.30
C TYR A 1064 14.66 -0.44 54.41
N GLN A 1065 15.69 -0.40 55.25
CA GLN A 1065 16.39 0.83 55.62
C GLN A 1065 17.90 0.68 55.53
N ALA A 1066 18.56 1.77 55.11
CA ALA A 1066 20.00 1.97 55.15
C ALA A 1066 20.29 3.30 55.87
N GLU A 1067 21.31 3.32 56.73
CA GLU A 1067 21.79 4.52 57.41
C GLU A 1067 23.30 4.61 57.30
N TRP A 1068 23.81 5.84 57.26
CA TRP A 1068 25.23 6.10 57.13
C TRP A 1068 25.73 6.95 58.29
N SER A 1069 26.90 6.59 58.84
CA SER A 1069 27.54 7.34 59.93
C SER A 1069 28.08 8.70 59.50
N SER A 1070 28.23 8.91 58.19
CA SER A 1070 28.60 10.17 57.55
C SER A 1070 27.65 10.42 56.36
N PRO A 1071 27.13 11.64 56.16
CA PRO A 1071 26.21 11.92 55.07
C PRO A 1071 26.83 11.66 53.68
N ILE A 1072 26.04 11.12 52.75
CA ILE A 1072 26.43 10.82 51.37
C ILE A 1072 25.63 11.68 50.38
N ALA A 1073 26.26 12.09 49.28
CA ALA A 1073 25.60 12.82 48.21
C ALA A 1073 24.96 11.86 47.19
N ILE A 1074 23.70 12.11 46.84
CA ILE A 1074 22.93 11.35 45.85
C ILE A 1074 22.16 12.30 44.92
N ASN A 1075 21.92 11.90 43.67
CA ASN A 1075 21.04 12.62 42.74
C ASN A 1075 20.13 11.70 41.90
N LEU A 1076 20.20 10.38 42.11
CA LEU A 1076 19.39 9.39 41.42
C LEU A 1076 19.08 8.20 42.34
N ILE A 1077 17.81 7.82 42.45
CA ILE A 1077 17.35 6.58 43.11
C ILE A 1077 16.52 5.80 42.09
N THR A 1078 16.82 4.52 41.88
CA THR A 1078 16.02 3.64 41.01
C THR A 1078 15.50 2.44 41.80
N LEU A 1079 14.22 2.14 41.64
CA LEU A 1079 13.58 0.96 42.22
C LEU A 1079 12.68 0.33 41.16
N SER A 1080 12.81 -0.96 40.87
CA SER A 1080 11.86 -1.67 40.00
C SER A 1080 11.29 -2.93 40.67
N GLY A 1081 10.06 -3.27 40.30
CA GLY A 1081 9.45 -4.56 40.62
C GLY A 1081 9.92 -5.66 39.66
N VAL A 1082 10.09 -6.89 40.15
CA VAL A 1082 10.64 -8.01 39.35
C VAL A 1082 9.56 -8.77 38.56
N TYR A 1083 8.29 -8.64 38.94
CA TYR A 1083 7.16 -9.36 38.33
C TYR A 1083 5.98 -8.43 38.01
N PRO A 1084 5.23 -8.70 36.92
CA PRO A 1084 4.07 -7.90 36.50
C PRO A 1084 2.93 -8.08 37.49
N ASN A 1085 2.85 -7.19 38.50
CA ASN A 1085 1.91 -7.10 39.64
C ASN A 1085 2.59 -6.83 41.00
N GLN A 1086 3.88 -6.49 41.05
CA GLN A 1086 4.58 -6.15 42.31
C GLN A 1086 4.99 -4.67 42.36
N PRO A 1087 4.82 -3.95 43.50
CA PRO A 1087 4.18 -4.39 44.74
C PRO A 1087 2.71 -4.75 44.47
N GLN A 1088 2.11 -5.59 45.30
CA GLN A 1088 0.82 -6.18 44.98
C GLN A 1088 -0.28 -5.12 44.79
N PRO A 1089 -1.33 -5.37 43.99
CA PRO A 1089 -2.51 -4.53 43.96
C PRO A 1089 -3.01 -4.30 45.40
N GLN A 1090 -3.33 -3.05 45.76
CA GLN A 1090 -3.67 -2.64 47.14
C GLN A 1090 -2.54 -2.71 48.18
N THR A 1091 -1.25 -2.86 47.80
CA THR A 1091 -0.13 -2.63 48.73
C THR A 1091 0.35 -1.18 48.63
N ALA A 1092 0.38 -0.46 49.75
CA ALA A 1092 0.90 0.90 49.82
C ALA A 1092 2.40 0.89 50.13
N TRP A 1093 3.14 1.79 49.49
CA TRP A 1093 4.58 1.97 49.69
C TRP A 1093 4.94 3.44 49.93
N LYS A 1094 6.02 3.69 50.65
CA LYS A 1094 6.60 5.03 50.92
C LYS A 1094 8.12 4.97 50.80
N ILE A 1095 8.73 5.99 50.21
CA ILE A 1095 10.17 6.16 50.12
C ILE A 1095 10.54 7.38 50.95
N GLU A 1096 11.48 7.22 51.87
CA GLU A 1096 11.87 8.26 52.82
C GLU A 1096 13.40 8.40 52.85
N VAL A 1097 13.87 9.64 52.99
CA VAL A 1097 15.30 9.96 53.15
C VAL A 1097 15.52 10.77 54.43
N ARG A 1098 16.67 10.61 55.06
CA ARG A 1098 17.05 11.33 56.28
C ARG A 1098 18.20 12.29 56.00
N SER A 1099 18.11 13.50 56.53
CA SER A 1099 19.20 14.47 56.55
C SER A 1099 19.20 15.18 57.91
N GLY A 1100 20.28 15.12 58.68
CA GLY A 1100 20.43 15.87 59.93
C GLY A 1100 19.45 15.42 61.02
N ASN A 1101 19.30 14.10 61.21
CA ASN A 1101 18.37 13.44 62.13
C ASN A 1101 16.86 13.60 61.83
N GLN A 1102 16.47 14.21 60.71
CA GLN A 1102 15.06 14.30 60.30
C GLN A 1102 14.77 13.46 59.05
N TRP A 1103 13.81 12.55 59.16
CA TRP A 1103 13.27 11.79 58.02
C TRP A 1103 12.23 12.63 57.28
N ARG A 1104 12.33 12.67 55.95
CA ARG A 1104 11.34 13.28 55.06
C ARG A 1104 10.82 12.25 54.07
N LEU A 1105 9.53 12.33 53.77
CA LEU A 1105 8.91 11.55 52.69
C LEU A 1105 9.39 12.09 51.35
N LEU A 1106 9.92 11.19 50.52
CA LEU A 1106 10.34 11.48 49.16
C LEU A 1106 9.21 11.20 48.17
N ASP A 1107 8.56 10.05 48.30
CA ASP A 1107 7.40 9.67 47.48
C ASP A 1107 6.59 8.53 48.11
N HIS A 1108 5.36 8.30 47.64
CA HIS A 1108 4.50 7.21 48.09
C HIS A 1108 3.45 6.83 47.04
N GLY A 1109 2.94 5.59 47.12
CA GLY A 1109 1.91 5.10 46.21
C GLY A 1109 1.12 3.93 46.78
N VAL A 1110 0.08 3.49 46.06
CA VAL A 1110 -0.74 2.32 46.38
C VAL A 1110 -0.95 1.47 45.12
N GLY A 1111 -0.68 0.17 45.22
CA GLY A 1111 -0.87 -0.80 44.13
C GLY A 1111 0.33 -0.98 43.21
N GLY A 1112 0.23 -2.01 42.35
CA GLY A 1112 1.32 -2.48 41.52
C GLY A 1112 1.60 -1.61 40.32
N TRP A 1113 2.88 -1.46 40.00
CA TRP A 1113 3.29 -0.73 38.84
C TRP A 1113 2.86 -1.50 37.59
N TYR A 1114 1.93 -0.94 36.82
CA TYR A 1114 1.24 -1.64 35.74
C TYR A 1114 2.07 -1.88 34.46
N ASP A 1115 3.40 -1.71 34.51
CA ASP A 1115 4.30 -1.91 33.36
C ASP A 1115 5.76 -2.18 33.84
N ASN A 1116 6.04 -3.35 34.42
CA ASN A 1116 7.37 -3.68 35.01
C ASN A 1116 7.94 -2.56 35.90
N GLY A 1117 7.07 -1.87 36.63
CA GLY A 1117 7.32 -0.45 36.78
C GLY A 1117 8.49 -0.09 37.67
N ARG A 1118 9.07 1.01 37.20
CA ARG A 1118 10.35 1.55 37.61
C ARG A 1118 10.07 2.91 38.22
N TYR A 1119 10.35 3.01 39.51
CA TYR A 1119 10.53 4.29 40.16
C TYR A 1119 11.90 4.85 39.79
N VAL A 1120 11.94 6.10 39.35
CA VAL A 1120 13.19 6.87 39.22
C VAL A 1120 12.97 8.21 39.89
N TRP A 1121 13.74 8.49 40.93
CA TRP A 1121 13.82 9.82 41.52
C TRP A 1121 15.11 10.48 41.09
N GLY A 1122 15.00 11.69 40.55
CA GLY A 1122 16.11 12.42 39.92
C GLY A 1122 16.36 11.99 38.47
N ALA A 1123 17.38 12.59 37.84
CA ALA A 1123 17.82 12.28 36.48
C ALA A 1123 19.35 12.41 36.37
N PRO A 1124 20.02 11.70 35.44
CA PRO A 1124 21.45 11.90 35.19
C PRO A 1124 21.76 13.39 34.95
N GLY A 1125 22.60 13.98 35.81
CA GLY A 1125 22.94 15.42 35.76
C GLY A 1125 22.15 16.34 36.70
N SER A 1126 21.24 15.81 37.53
CA SER A 1126 20.51 16.59 38.55
C SER A 1126 21.42 17.03 39.71
N ALA A 1127 21.07 18.15 40.36
CA ALA A 1127 21.80 18.66 41.53
C ALA A 1127 21.80 17.66 42.70
N GLU A 1128 22.96 17.46 43.32
CA GLU A 1128 23.12 16.49 44.41
C GLU A 1128 22.43 16.93 45.71
N THR A 1129 21.88 15.96 46.43
CA THR A 1129 21.30 16.12 47.77
C THR A 1129 22.06 15.21 48.74
N THR A 1130 22.36 15.72 49.94
CA THR A 1130 23.09 14.95 50.95
C THR A 1130 22.14 14.29 51.94
N ILE A 1131 22.25 12.97 52.10
CA ILE A 1131 21.42 12.17 53.00
C ILE A 1131 22.29 11.32 53.94
N ASP A 1132 21.82 11.09 55.17
CA ASP A 1132 22.41 10.18 56.16
C ASP A 1132 21.52 8.97 56.49
N GLY A 1133 20.41 8.81 55.77
CA GLY A 1133 19.56 7.62 55.80
C GLY A 1133 18.58 7.52 54.62
N PHE A 1134 18.17 6.30 54.27
CA PHE A 1134 17.19 5.97 53.23
C PHE A 1134 16.34 4.78 53.69
N ARG A 1135 15.02 4.81 53.47
CA ARG A 1135 14.17 3.65 53.68
C ARG A 1135 12.99 3.57 52.73
N VAL A 1136 12.55 2.34 52.45
CA VAL A 1136 11.32 2.02 51.71
C VAL A 1136 10.38 1.24 52.62
N SER A 1137 9.21 1.79 52.88
CA SER A 1137 8.19 1.25 53.79
C SER A 1137 7.01 0.67 53.01
N LEU A 1138 6.43 -0.42 53.50
CA LEU A 1138 5.29 -1.14 52.92
C LEU A 1138 4.20 -1.36 53.97
N TYR A 1139 2.94 -1.14 53.59
CA TYR A 1139 1.77 -1.39 54.43
C TYR A 1139 0.51 -1.65 53.61
N SER A 1140 -0.50 -2.23 54.25
CA SER A 1140 -1.81 -2.52 53.71
C SER A 1140 -2.73 -1.35 54.04
N PRO A 1141 -3.14 -0.53 53.07
CA PRO A 1141 -3.93 0.68 53.28
C PRO A 1141 -5.36 0.39 53.75
N ASP A 1142 -5.89 -0.81 53.47
CA ASP A 1142 -7.22 -1.24 53.92
C ASP A 1142 -7.20 -2.02 55.24
N GLU A 1143 -6.01 -2.26 55.80
CA GLU A 1143 -5.75 -3.08 56.98
C GLU A 1143 -6.46 -4.45 56.97
N LYS A 1144 -6.68 -5.01 55.78
CA LYS A 1144 -7.35 -6.31 55.58
C LYS A 1144 -6.62 -7.18 54.58
N THR A 1145 -5.99 -6.58 53.59
CA THR A 1145 -5.31 -7.30 52.51
C THR A 1145 -3.89 -7.67 52.94
N PRO A 1146 -3.54 -8.98 52.97
CA PRO A 1146 -2.19 -9.41 53.34
C PRO A 1146 -1.18 -9.10 52.22
N ILE A 1147 0.02 -8.65 52.61
CA ILE A 1147 1.12 -8.36 51.68
C ILE A 1147 1.96 -9.62 51.50
N ARG A 1148 2.15 -10.08 50.25
CA ARG A 1148 2.96 -11.26 49.95
C ARG A 1148 4.03 -10.97 48.91
N SER A 1149 5.14 -11.73 48.93
CA SER A 1149 6.15 -11.80 47.87
C SER A 1149 6.55 -10.43 47.28
N VAL A 1150 7.19 -9.53 48.04
CA VAL A 1150 7.59 -8.20 47.55
C VAL A 1150 9.09 -8.12 47.32
N HIS A 1151 9.50 -7.63 46.14
CA HIS A 1151 10.88 -7.48 45.69
C HIS A 1151 11.14 -6.10 45.07
N PHE A 1152 12.29 -5.51 45.35
CA PHE A 1152 12.79 -4.25 44.77
C PHE A 1152 14.17 -4.43 44.15
N ARG A 1153 14.42 -3.87 42.97
CA ARG A 1153 15.69 -4.02 42.22
C ARG A 1153 16.28 -2.69 41.74
N GLY A 1154 17.61 -2.63 41.62
CA GLY A 1154 18.40 -1.63 40.87
C GLY A 1154 18.77 -2.09 39.44
N GLU A 1155 19.01 -1.15 38.52
CA GLU A 1155 18.91 -1.39 37.07
C GLU A 1155 19.80 -2.50 36.44
N PRO A 1156 21.04 -2.81 36.86
CA PRO A 1156 21.87 -3.77 36.11
C PRO A 1156 21.88 -5.22 36.64
N GLY A 1157 21.06 -5.61 37.63
CA GLY A 1157 21.14 -6.96 38.25
C GLY A 1157 20.53 -8.17 37.47
N VAL A 1158 20.88 -9.40 37.83
CA VAL A 1158 20.21 -10.66 37.36
C VAL A 1158 19.37 -11.24 38.51
N SER A 1159 18.27 -11.95 38.25
CA SER A 1159 17.39 -12.53 39.30
C SER A 1159 17.23 -14.06 39.16
N TRP A 1160 17.29 -14.79 40.29
CA TRP A 1160 16.93 -16.21 40.44
C TRP A 1160 16.43 -16.52 41.86
N PHE A 1161 15.82 -17.69 42.09
CA PHE A 1161 15.02 -18.07 43.27
C PHE A 1161 15.67 -17.71 44.64
N VAL A 1162 14.96 -16.94 45.49
CA VAL A 1162 15.48 -16.42 46.78
C VAL A 1162 14.98 -17.24 47.98
N GLY A 1163 15.89 -17.72 48.83
CA GLY A 1163 15.59 -18.45 50.09
C GLY A 1163 15.31 -17.58 51.33
N SER A 1164 15.28 -18.23 52.52
CA SER A 1164 15.02 -17.64 53.85
C SER A 1164 15.98 -16.51 54.24
N ALA A 1165 15.54 -15.53 55.04
CA ALA A 1165 16.32 -14.33 55.39
C ALA A 1165 17.56 -14.61 56.28
N PRO A 1166 18.68 -13.86 56.11
CA PRO A 1166 19.85 -13.95 56.99
C PRO A 1166 19.65 -13.23 58.34
N ALA A 1167 20.45 -13.61 59.36
CA ALA A 1167 20.26 -13.25 60.77
C ALA A 1167 20.53 -11.77 61.12
N ASP A 1168 21.07 -11.00 60.20
CA ASP A 1168 21.48 -9.59 60.34
C ASP A 1168 20.50 -8.60 59.69
N VAL A 1169 19.44 -9.07 59.02
CA VAL A 1169 18.32 -8.23 58.59
C VAL A 1169 17.32 -8.08 59.74
N ARG A 1170 17.26 -6.89 60.36
CA ARG A 1170 16.23 -6.57 61.36
C ARG A 1170 14.91 -6.21 60.67
N ILE A 1171 14.01 -7.20 60.56
CA ILE A 1171 12.58 -6.92 60.40
C ILE A 1171 12.06 -6.50 61.77
N VAL A 1172 11.97 -5.19 62.01
CA VAL A 1172 11.36 -4.68 63.25
C VAL A 1172 9.86 -4.60 63.03
N LYS A 1173 9.11 -5.58 63.55
CA LYS A 1173 7.69 -5.39 63.85
C LYS A 1173 7.64 -4.63 65.17
N GLU A 1174 7.60 -3.30 65.13
CA GLU A 1174 7.19 -2.54 66.31
C GLU A 1174 5.74 -2.90 66.63
N LYS A 1175 5.49 -3.20 67.90
CA LYS A 1175 4.19 -3.63 68.42
C LYS A 1175 3.46 -2.45 69.04
#